data_AF-S3JZ23-F1
#
_entry.id   AF-S3JZ23-F1
#
_cell.length_a   1.000
_cell.length_b   1.000
_cell.length_c   1.000
_cell.angle_alpha   90.00
_cell.angle_beta   90.00
_cell.angle_gamma   90.00
#
_symmetry.space_group_name_H-M   'P 1'
#
loop_
_entity.id
_entity.type
_entity.pdbx_description
1 polymer ?
#
loop_
_entity_poly.entity_id
_entity_poly.type
_entity_poly.pdbx_seq_one_letter_code
_entity_poly.pdbx_strand_id
1 'polypeptide(L)'
;MKRSGKNFIRAAVCAAVIALLFGMTACKQFTADIDEEFGYWASEVVPVDYSFDVSYQMSNDGALCIPSDSPVTLTIKLHNSRKFSLIMPTSTSSAADVQKIIRFPGLSTQPTYGTDYTLEQTPDKSALRLKYGSTFLKAHEWSNGNIGAEITLTSTDGRKFGKKFSLNIEANTPPPEIGDITIAKTNEADPHYVLCFKVDNSAMNTTIAGENLHNDLGLVITKEGGETKKILLPIESSGFAVDTTNGLLSSASQIIDPVPSGTWKVCFKTGTSLTESTLPQKYTVRLIDTKGLSSAPKEAHTLGYIASGSSPTNAWKNLKEAVESAEAGGVITVMGEVKATNATDNHGAISVTKKITVKGTGLTPVLNADKDIGGKPKHRIFTVENGGELTLENITLKGGMAAGTTDDEQSGGGIFVKAGCKAKLTNCIIKNCEAAEFGGAICSEGELTLDRGTIGGSAADANKANQGGGICIQKNGRFTLKTATISGNKASYGGAISVRESGSVSMESGFLMRNTVSSLGGGVLVDNSASFTSVSFTMTGGEIKNNTGQSGGGGVFVHRGTFTLSGGTIESNTADAGKNGGGIYVDSTGKLFITGGSIKLNKTTKNGSDIGKGGGVYVDGSSKVTLVMSGGSIEGNEAGKNGSTYEGSGGGVHIDRGTFTMTGGEIKTNNAKNGGGVALDKGGTLELSGSGEISGNTAENNGLGGGICVGTDADANENTGTLTMTGGEISDNTANGGGGIAVLHGTFTMSKGKVSGNTAAQKGGGIFGYYYSSTDEAKGEITVLDGEISGNTAEASGVMAGGGICSLYKLTVSGGDIKNNTATNGFGGGIGVNNETFDFSGGTVSGNMTLSSVPTSALGKGIFVDRRVTMTMSGSAKVDTGNDVYLGNDGTTTRASITVTAPLTNTLAATLTMENDTTGYEVGRVVVKGDGYTLTTDYKDKFPITPQTLPTSKDWTTELAGNQLKLKTQ
;
A
#
# COMPACT_ATOMS: atom_id res chain seq x y z
N MET A 1 -28.27 130.81 33.72
CA MET A 1 -26.83 130.59 34.01
C MET A 1 -26.55 129.10 34.03
N LYS A 2 -25.34 128.68 33.59
CA LYS A 2 -24.78 127.30 33.57
C LYS A 2 -24.92 126.51 32.26
N ARG A 3 -24.24 127.01 31.22
CA ARG A 3 -23.74 126.26 30.05
C ARG A 3 -22.21 126.33 30.12
N SER A 4 -21.51 125.39 30.79
CA SER A 4 -20.03 125.32 30.78
C SER A 4 -19.44 123.99 31.32
N GLY A 5 -20.07 123.30 32.29
CA GLY A 5 -19.42 122.17 32.98
C GLY A 5 -19.32 120.81 32.26
N LYS A 6 -20.04 120.55 31.16
CA LYS A 6 -20.10 119.17 30.58
C LYS A 6 -18.96 118.80 29.62
N ASN A 7 -18.18 119.75 29.11
CA ASN A 7 -17.12 119.44 28.14
C ASN A 7 -15.89 118.76 28.79
N PHE A 8 -15.70 118.87 30.10
CA PHE A 8 -14.58 118.23 30.81
C PHE A 8 -14.75 116.71 30.99
N ILE A 9 -15.98 116.21 31.02
CA ILE A 9 -16.29 114.78 31.24
C ILE A 9 -15.90 113.93 30.01
N ARG A 10 -15.97 114.49 28.80
CA ARG A 10 -15.64 113.74 27.57
C ARG A 10 -14.14 113.42 27.44
N ALA A 11 -13.25 114.27 27.94
CA ALA A 11 -11.80 114.05 27.85
C ALA A 11 -11.32 112.94 28.79
N ALA A 12 -11.89 112.84 29.99
CA ALA A 12 -11.52 111.82 30.98
C ALA A 12 -11.92 110.40 30.54
N VAL A 13 -13.02 110.25 29.81
CA VAL A 13 -13.49 108.94 29.33
C VAL A 13 -12.57 108.36 28.25
N CYS A 14 -11.99 109.18 27.35
CA CYS A 14 -11.08 108.67 26.32
C CYS A 14 -9.75 108.14 26.90
N ALA A 15 -9.25 108.71 27.99
CA ALA A 15 -8.02 108.23 28.64
C ALA A 15 -8.21 106.86 29.32
N ALA A 16 -9.41 106.58 29.85
CA ALA A 16 -9.74 105.29 30.47
C ALA A 16 -9.82 104.13 29.45
N VAL A 17 -10.21 104.42 28.20
CA VAL A 17 -10.32 103.41 27.13
C VAL A 17 -8.95 102.86 26.71
N ILE A 18 -7.89 103.67 26.76
CA ILE A 18 -6.54 103.25 26.35
C ILE A 18 -5.87 102.37 27.41
N ALA A 19 -6.12 102.62 28.70
CA ALA A 19 -5.58 101.78 29.79
C ALA A 19 -6.23 100.37 29.84
N LEU A 20 -7.50 100.24 29.42
CA LEU A 20 -8.21 98.96 29.39
C LEU A 20 -7.69 98.03 28.27
N LEU A 21 -7.24 98.59 27.15
CA LEU A 21 -6.76 97.84 25.98
C LEU A 21 -5.38 97.15 26.20
N PHE A 22 -4.53 97.70 27.08
CA PHE A 22 -3.23 97.10 27.39
C PHE A 22 -3.26 96.05 28.52
N GLY A 23 -4.36 95.95 29.28
CA GLY A 23 -4.51 94.96 30.36
C GLY A 23 -4.97 93.57 29.92
N MET A 24 -5.51 93.43 28.70
CA MET A 24 -6.09 92.15 28.24
C MET A 24 -5.06 91.16 27.68
N THR A 25 -3.84 91.59 27.35
CA THR A 25 -2.81 90.73 26.75
C THR A 25 -1.92 89.98 27.75
N ALA A 26 -2.09 90.22 29.06
CA ALA A 26 -1.30 89.59 30.13
C ALA A 26 -2.03 88.48 30.91
N CYS A 27 -3.27 88.14 30.53
CA CYS A 27 -4.07 87.11 31.18
C CYS A 27 -4.12 85.82 30.33
N LYS A 28 -3.57 84.72 30.87
CA LYS A 28 -3.58 83.37 30.24
C LYS A 28 -4.95 82.91 29.73
N GLN A 29 -6.03 83.36 30.38
CA GLN A 29 -7.42 83.07 29.99
C GLN A 29 -7.85 83.68 28.65
N PHE A 30 -7.14 84.70 28.13
CA PHE A 30 -7.44 85.33 26.84
C PHE A 30 -6.52 84.87 25.69
N THR A 31 -5.60 83.92 25.98
CA THR A 31 -4.69 83.31 24.97
C THR A 31 -4.86 81.79 24.86
N ALA A 32 -5.74 81.18 25.66
CA ALA A 32 -6.05 79.76 25.60
C ALA A 32 -7.04 79.48 24.45
N ASP A 33 -6.86 78.34 23.78
CA ASP A 33 -7.82 77.86 22.78
C ASP A 33 -9.15 77.58 23.49
N ILE A 34 -10.16 78.40 23.19
CA ILE A 34 -11.44 78.36 23.89
C ILE A 34 -12.16 77.02 23.64
N ASP A 35 -11.94 76.39 22.49
CA ASP A 35 -12.52 75.09 22.15
C ASP A 35 -11.83 73.96 22.94
N GLU A 36 -10.55 74.12 23.28
CA GLU A 36 -9.82 73.17 24.14
C GLU A 36 -10.27 73.27 25.61
N GLU A 37 -10.47 74.49 26.14
CA GLU A 37 -11.02 74.67 27.49
C GLU A 37 -12.48 74.23 27.58
N PHE A 38 -13.36 74.65 26.66
CA PHE A 38 -14.76 74.20 26.65
C PHE A 38 -14.86 72.69 26.45
N GLY A 39 -14.03 72.11 25.58
CA GLY A 39 -13.96 70.67 25.37
C GLY A 39 -13.48 69.91 26.61
N TYR A 40 -12.57 70.47 27.41
CA TYR A 40 -12.15 69.91 28.69
C TYR A 40 -13.25 69.99 29.74
N TRP A 41 -13.96 71.12 29.84
CA TRP A 41 -15.06 71.32 30.81
C TRP A 41 -16.35 70.56 30.46
N ALA A 42 -16.56 70.22 29.18
CA ALA A 42 -17.69 69.40 28.71
C ALA A 42 -17.40 67.89 28.69
N SER A 43 -16.16 67.47 28.97
CA SER A 43 -15.79 66.04 28.91
C SER A 43 -16.27 65.27 30.14
N GLU A 44 -16.97 64.16 29.91
CA GLU A 44 -17.37 63.22 30.96
C GLU A 44 -16.47 61.98 30.99
N VAL A 45 -16.29 61.40 32.17
CA VAL A 45 -15.75 60.03 32.32
C VAL A 45 -16.91 59.07 32.51
N VAL A 46 -17.04 58.10 31.61
CA VAL A 46 -18.17 57.16 31.60
C VAL A 46 -17.64 55.72 31.52
N PRO A 47 -18.13 54.78 32.36
CA PRO A 47 -17.87 53.35 32.17
C PRO A 47 -18.55 52.86 30.89
N VAL A 48 -17.80 52.19 30.01
CA VAL A 48 -18.31 51.75 28.69
C VAL A 48 -18.34 50.23 28.50
N ASP A 49 -17.52 49.49 29.25
CA ASP A 49 -17.40 48.04 29.11
C ASP A 49 -16.72 47.46 30.38
N TYR A 50 -16.78 46.14 30.57
CA TYR A 50 -16.12 45.45 31.67
C TYR A 50 -15.65 44.05 31.29
N SER A 51 -14.68 43.54 32.05
CA SER A 51 -14.20 42.16 31.91
C SER A 51 -13.64 41.65 33.24
N PHE A 52 -13.81 40.36 33.51
CA PHE A 52 -13.12 39.65 34.60
C PHE A 52 -11.85 38.96 34.06
N ASP A 53 -10.85 38.78 34.92
CA ASP A 53 -9.63 37.99 34.62
C ASP A 53 -9.85 36.47 34.76
N VAL A 54 -11.05 36.06 35.15
CA VAL A 54 -11.50 34.67 35.26
C VAL A 54 -12.78 34.46 34.47
N SER A 55 -13.08 33.20 34.14
CA SER A 55 -14.38 32.82 33.59
C SER A 55 -15.48 33.04 34.62
N TYR A 56 -16.65 33.47 34.16
CA TYR A 56 -17.83 33.68 34.99
C TYR A 56 -19.07 33.13 34.26
N GLN A 57 -20.10 32.81 35.04
CA GLN A 57 -21.39 32.34 34.52
C GLN A 57 -22.51 33.22 35.07
N MET A 58 -23.65 33.24 34.37
CA MET A 58 -24.82 33.97 34.84
C MET A 58 -25.75 32.99 35.54
N SER A 59 -26.13 33.30 36.77
CA SER A 59 -27.11 32.55 37.54
C SER A 59 -28.53 32.72 36.97
N ASN A 60 -29.45 31.86 37.40
CA ASN A 60 -30.86 31.90 36.99
C ASN A 60 -31.58 33.19 37.40
N ASP A 61 -31.10 33.89 38.44
CA ASP A 61 -31.61 35.19 38.90
C ASP A 61 -30.90 36.39 38.24
N GLY A 62 -29.99 36.15 37.29
CA GLY A 62 -29.34 37.17 36.47
C GLY A 62 -28.15 37.87 37.14
N ALA A 63 -27.52 37.25 38.14
CA ALA A 63 -26.25 37.70 38.71
C ALA A 63 -25.06 37.12 37.93
N LEU A 64 -23.96 37.88 37.86
CA LEU A 64 -22.69 37.40 37.32
C LEU A 64 -21.93 36.69 38.44
N CYS A 65 -21.82 35.37 38.36
CA CYS A 65 -21.16 34.54 39.36
C CYS A 65 -19.68 34.35 39.01
N ILE A 66 -18.82 34.78 39.92
CA ILE A 66 -17.36 34.61 39.83
C ILE A 66 -16.87 33.55 40.83
N PRO A 67 -15.81 32.79 40.50
CA PRO A 67 -15.23 31.81 41.42
C PRO A 67 -14.56 32.47 42.63
N SER A 68 -14.42 31.73 43.73
CA SER A 68 -13.82 32.24 44.98
C SER A 68 -12.47 31.62 45.35
N ASP A 69 -11.98 30.66 44.57
CA ASP A 69 -10.74 29.93 44.85
C ASP A 69 -9.51 30.86 44.91
N SER A 70 -9.51 31.89 44.06
CA SER A 70 -8.43 32.86 43.87
C SER A 70 -8.94 34.30 43.83
N PRO A 71 -8.08 35.31 44.06
CA PRO A 71 -8.47 36.71 43.89
C PRO A 71 -8.91 37.01 42.45
N VAL A 72 -9.99 37.78 42.29
CA VAL A 72 -10.58 38.11 40.98
C VAL A 72 -10.50 39.61 40.71
N THR A 73 -10.09 39.99 39.50
CA THR A 73 -9.97 41.38 39.05
C THR A 73 -11.05 41.72 38.03
N LEU A 74 -11.95 42.62 38.40
CA LEU A 74 -12.87 43.30 37.49
C LEU A 74 -12.20 44.54 36.89
N THR A 75 -11.99 44.51 35.58
CA THR A 75 -11.52 45.67 34.81
C THR A 75 -12.71 46.40 34.20
N ILE A 76 -12.85 47.68 34.53
CA ILE A 76 -13.93 48.54 34.06
C ILE A 76 -13.32 49.52 33.06
N LYS A 77 -13.64 49.40 31.78
CA LYS A 77 -13.13 50.31 30.76
C LYS A 77 -13.89 51.63 30.85
N LEU A 78 -13.15 52.72 30.80
CA LEU A 78 -13.65 54.08 30.87
C LEU A 78 -13.47 54.76 29.51
N HIS A 79 -14.51 55.42 29.02
CA HIS A 79 -14.33 56.50 28.07
C HIS A 79 -13.84 57.74 28.84
N ASN A 80 -12.52 57.96 28.81
CA ASN A 80 -11.83 59.05 29.50
C ASN A 80 -10.93 59.81 28.51
N SER A 81 -11.54 60.45 27.51
CA SER A 81 -10.84 61.09 26.37
C SER A 81 -9.81 62.16 26.80
N ARG A 82 -10.06 62.84 27.94
CA ARG A 82 -9.16 63.86 28.50
C ARG A 82 -8.24 63.33 29.61
N LYS A 83 -8.18 62.01 29.84
CA LYS A 83 -7.26 61.37 30.78
C LYS A 83 -7.32 61.97 32.20
N PHE A 84 -8.54 62.17 32.70
CA PHE A 84 -8.77 62.62 34.07
C PHE A 84 -8.21 61.61 35.08
N SER A 85 -7.43 62.11 36.04
CA SER A 85 -7.05 61.35 37.23
C SER A 85 -8.23 61.34 38.20
N LEU A 86 -8.71 60.15 38.54
CA LEU A 86 -9.84 59.95 39.43
C LEU A 86 -9.38 59.78 40.87
N ILE A 87 -10.21 60.21 41.82
CA ILE A 87 -9.98 59.98 43.25
C ILE A 87 -10.13 58.49 43.51
N MET A 88 -9.05 57.87 43.97
CA MET A 88 -8.99 56.46 44.37
C MET A 88 -8.80 56.37 45.89
N PRO A 89 -9.31 55.31 46.55
CA PRO A 89 -9.00 55.06 47.95
C PRO A 89 -7.49 54.83 48.15
N THR A 90 -6.97 55.15 49.33
CA THR A 90 -5.58 54.91 49.73
C THR A 90 -5.55 54.20 51.08
N SER A 91 -4.40 53.63 51.47
CA SER A 91 -4.25 52.94 52.77
C SER A 91 -4.50 53.85 54.00
N THR A 92 -4.50 55.16 53.82
CA THR A 92 -4.79 56.16 54.86
C THR A 92 -6.21 56.73 54.80
N SER A 93 -7.03 56.32 53.81
CA SER A 93 -8.41 56.81 53.67
C SER A 93 -9.31 56.29 54.79
N SER A 94 -10.16 57.16 55.35
CA SER A 94 -11.18 56.74 56.33
C SER A 94 -12.27 55.91 55.65
N ALA A 95 -12.92 55.01 56.39
CA ALA A 95 -14.00 54.18 55.83
C ALA A 95 -15.14 55.00 55.22
N ALA A 96 -15.46 56.16 55.82
CA ALA A 96 -16.47 57.07 55.29
C ALA A 96 -16.05 57.74 53.96
N ASP A 97 -14.75 57.98 53.75
CA ASP A 97 -14.23 58.54 52.51
C ASP A 97 -14.16 57.50 51.40
N VAL A 98 -13.77 56.25 51.73
CA VAL A 98 -13.80 55.13 50.77
C VAL A 98 -15.23 54.92 50.24
N GLN A 99 -16.24 54.97 51.10
CA GLN A 99 -17.64 54.79 50.72
C GLN A 99 -18.21 55.89 49.82
N LYS A 100 -17.57 57.08 49.76
CA LYS A 100 -17.92 58.12 48.77
C LYS A 100 -17.47 57.74 47.36
N ILE A 101 -16.45 56.88 47.24
CA ILE A 101 -15.85 56.44 45.98
C ILE A 101 -16.48 55.12 45.52
N ILE A 102 -16.54 54.13 46.41
CA ILE A 102 -17.01 52.78 46.12
C ILE A 102 -17.83 52.24 47.31
N ARG A 103 -19.00 51.68 47.02
CA ARG A 103 -19.86 51.03 48.02
C ARG A 103 -20.43 49.72 47.47
N PHE A 104 -20.84 48.82 48.35
CA PHE A 104 -21.40 47.51 48.01
C PHE A 104 -22.85 47.45 48.48
N PRO A 105 -23.81 47.94 47.68
CA PRO A 105 -25.20 48.10 48.12
C PRO A 105 -25.90 46.77 48.41
N GLY A 106 -25.42 45.66 47.85
CA GLY A 106 -25.94 44.32 48.09
C GLY A 106 -25.54 43.68 49.42
N LEU A 107 -24.69 44.33 50.22
CA LEU A 107 -24.18 43.81 51.48
C LEU A 107 -24.59 44.68 52.67
N SER A 108 -25.04 44.03 53.75
CA SER A 108 -25.40 44.69 55.01
C SER A 108 -24.17 45.24 55.77
N THR A 109 -23.02 44.60 55.60
CA THR A 109 -21.72 45.04 56.13
C THR A 109 -20.80 45.37 54.97
N GLN A 110 -20.23 46.58 54.95
CA GLN A 110 -19.35 47.01 53.88
C GLN A 110 -17.98 46.31 53.97
N PRO A 111 -17.42 45.81 52.86
CA PRO A 111 -16.09 45.22 52.85
C PRO A 111 -14.99 46.25 53.10
N THR A 112 -13.87 45.78 53.62
CA THR A 112 -12.71 46.59 54.04
C THR A 112 -11.74 46.78 52.88
N TYR A 113 -11.54 48.02 52.45
CA TYR A 113 -10.52 48.37 51.44
C TYR A 113 -9.11 48.00 51.93
N GLY A 114 -8.30 47.41 51.04
CA GLY A 114 -6.94 46.93 51.34
C GLY A 114 -6.88 45.49 51.88
N THR A 115 -7.99 44.97 52.41
CA THR A 115 -8.09 43.59 52.91
C THR A 115 -9.00 42.75 52.03
N ASP A 116 -10.25 43.18 51.85
CA ASP A 116 -11.28 42.45 51.10
C ASP A 116 -11.28 42.79 49.61
N TYR A 117 -10.90 44.02 49.28
CA TYR A 117 -10.72 44.45 47.89
C TYR A 117 -9.73 45.62 47.77
N THR A 118 -9.21 45.83 46.57
CA THR A 118 -8.47 47.04 46.18
C THR A 118 -9.10 47.65 44.92
N LEU A 119 -9.04 48.97 44.80
CA LEU A 119 -9.50 49.72 43.63
C LEU A 119 -8.40 50.67 43.20
N GLU A 120 -8.01 50.57 41.93
CA GLU A 120 -7.04 51.48 41.32
C GLU A 120 -7.51 51.97 39.94
N GLN A 121 -7.00 53.13 39.52
CA GLN A 121 -7.08 53.58 38.14
C GLN A 121 -5.83 53.12 37.39
N THR A 122 -5.98 52.61 36.18
CA THR A 122 -4.82 52.22 35.36
C THR A 122 -3.91 53.40 35.06
N PRO A 123 -2.58 53.22 34.88
CA PRO A 123 -1.65 54.32 34.62
C PRO A 123 -1.98 55.18 33.39
N ASP A 124 -2.57 54.57 32.36
CA ASP A 124 -3.03 55.25 31.14
C ASP A 124 -4.39 55.94 31.31
N LYS A 125 -5.03 55.76 32.47
CA LYS A 125 -6.31 56.32 32.92
C LYS A 125 -7.52 55.87 32.11
N SER A 126 -7.37 54.80 31.32
CA SER A 126 -8.42 54.26 30.46
C SER A 126 -9.34 53.26 31.17
N ALA A 127 -8.99 52.79 32.38
CA ALA A 127 -9.78 51.81 33.11
C ALA A 127 -9.66 51.94 34.63
N LEU A 128 -10.58 51.30 35.34
CA LEU A 128 -10.46 50.97 36.77
C LEU A 128 -10.24 49.47 36.93
N ARG A 129 -9.46 49.08 37.94
CA ARG A 129 -9.29 47.68 38.36
C ARG A 129 -9.78 47.53 39.79
N LEU A 130 -10.89 46.81 39.95
CA LEU A 130 -11.42 46.38 41.23
C LEU A 130 -11.01 44.92 41.45
N LYS A 131 -10.08 44.69 42.38
CA LYS A 131 -9.61 43.34 42.72
C LYS A 131 -10.24 42.90 44.03
N TYR A 132 -10.98 41.80 44.01
CA TYR A 132 -11.54 41.14 45.18
C TYR A 132 -10.52 40.15 45.75
N GLY A 133 -10.35 40.14 47.08
CA GLY A 133 -9.51 39.18 47.79
C GLY A 133 -10.18 37.81 47.91
N SER A 134 -9.41 36.73 47.83
CA SER A 134 -9.94 35.37 47.88
C SER A 134 -10.67 35.06 49.19
N THR A 135 -10.20 35.55 50.34
CA THR A 135 -10.89 35.36 51.63
C THR A 135 -12.28 36.00 51.62
N PHE A 136 -12.43 37.18 51.03
CA PHE A 136 -13.73 37.86 50.89
C PHE A 136 -14.66 37.11 49.94
N LEU A 137 -14.14 36.63 48.81
CA LEU A 137 -14.92 35.84 47.86
C LEU A 137 -15.40 34.52 48.50
N LYS A 138 -14.53 33.81 49.23
CA LYS A 138 -14.89 32.56 49.91
C LYS A 138 -15.94 32.76 51.00
N ALA A 139 -15.89 33.89 51.71
CA ALA A 139 -16.92 34.23 52.69
C ALA A 139 -18.29 34.45 52.05
N HIS A 140 -18.32 34.81 50.76
CA HIS A 140 -19.55 35.05 50.00
C HIS A 140 -19.93 33.93 49.03
N GLU A 141 -19.24 32.80 49.12
CA GLU A 141 -19.49 31.62 48.28
C GLU A 141 -20.94 31.13 48.41
N TRP A 142 -21.41 30.39 47.40
CA TRP A 142 -22.79 29.93 47.26
C TRP A 142 -23.78 31.06 47.06
N SER A 143 -23.33 32.17 46.47
CA SER A 143 -24.20 33.31 46.16
C SER A 143 -24.91 33.86 47.40
N ASN A 144 -24.23 33.85 48.55
CA ASN A 144 -24.84 34.21 49.84
C ASN A 144 -24.99 35.73 50.06
N GLY A 145 -24.61 36.55 49.06
CA GLY A 145 -24.80 37.99 49.03
C GLY A 145 -24.30 38.59 47.70
N ASN A 146 -24.91 39.71 47.30
CA ASN A 146 -24.48 40.44 46.10
C ASN A 146 -23.27 41.33 46.43
N ILE A 147 -22.11 40.93 45.92
CA ILE A 147 -20.80 41.58 46.10
C ILE A 147 -20.50 42.63 45.01
N GLY A 148 -21.49 42.98 44.20
CA GLY A 148 -21.40 44.02 43.18
C GLY A 148 -21.10 45.39 43.77
N ALA A 149 -20.07 46.05 43.26
CA ALA A 149 -19.71 47.41 43.66
C ALA A 149 -20.48 48.46 42.84
N GLU A 150 -20.93 49.52 43.52
CA GLU A 150 -21.33 50.78 42.90
C GLU A 150 -20.19 51.80 43.05
N ILE A 151 -19.61 52.25 41.93
CA ILE A 151 -18.46 53.17 41.91
C ILE A 151 -18.89 54.55 41.38
N THR A 152 -18.56 55.57 42.16
CA THR A 152 -18.77 56.98 41.82
C THR A 152 -17.48 57.58 41.29
N LEU A 153 -17.51 58.07 40.04
CA LEU A 153 -16.34 58.66 39.39
C LEU A 153 -16.23 60.15 39.74
N THR A 154 -15.18 60.51 40.48
CA THR A 154 -14.84 61.90 40.82
C THR A 154 -13.40 62.16 40.44
N SER A 155 -13.12 63.21 39.67
CA SER A 155 -11.74 63.61 39.34
C SER A 155 -11.05 64.30 40.51
N THR A 156 -9.72 64.25 40.51
CA THR A 156 -8.85 64.87 41.54
C THR A 156 -8.94 66.39 41.59
N ASP A 157 -9.47 67.04 40.56
CA ASP A 157 -9.80 68.48 40.52
C ASP A 157 -11.22 68.79 41.06
N GLY A 158 -11.94 67.78 41.57
CA GLY A 158 -13.22 67.94 42.27
C GLY A 158 -14.47 67.75 41.41
N ARG A 159 -14.36 67.45 40.10
CA ARG A 159 -15.55 67.19 39.28
C ARG A 159 -16.13 65.81 39.56
N LYS A 160 -17.44 65.76 39.77
CA LYS A 160 -18.20 64.51 39.91
C LYS A 160 -18.90 64.20 38.59
N PHE A 161 -18.62 63.03 38.01
CA PHE A 161 -19.26 62.61 36.77
C PHE A 161 -20.60 61.92 37.05
N GLY A 162 -21.59 62.16 36.18
CA GLY A 162 -22.98 61.74 36.42
C GLY A 162 -23.23 60.23 36.29
N LYS A 163 -22.40 59.51 35.54
CA LYS A 163 -22.54 58.07 35.31
C LYS A 163 -21.72 57.27 36.34
N LYS A 164 -22.42 56.46 37.13
CA LYS A 164 -21.82 55.47 38.03
C LYS A 164 -21.62 54.14 37.33
N PHE A 165 -20.70 53.33 37.82
CA PHE A 165 -20.60 51.92 37.47
C PHE A 165 -21.33 51.07 38.51
N SER A 166 -22.08 50.05 38.09
CA SER A 166 -22.69 49.06 38.97
C SER A 166 -22.91 47.76 38.20
N LEU A 167 -22.63 46.62 38.83
CA LEU A 167 -22.95 45.29 38.32
C LEU A 167 -23.62 44.45 39.42
N ASN A 168 -24.43 43.47 39.01
CA ASN A 168 -24.94 42.43 39.90
C ASN A 168 -23.94 41.27 39.90
N ILE A 169 -23.18 41.10 40.97
CA ILE A 169 -22.09 40.10 41.06
C ILE A 169 -22.29 39.27 42.32
N GLU A 170 -22.18 37.95 42.19
CA GLU A 170 -22.18 37.01 43.32
C GLU A 170 -20.89 36.17 43.28
N ALA A 171 -20.42 35.71 44.44
CA ALA A 171 -19.35 34.72 44.49
C ALA A 171 -19.97 33.32 44.53
N ASN A 172 -19.77 32.54 43.47
CA ASN A 172 -20.22 31.16 43.41
C ASN A 172 -19.39 30.43 42.33
N THR A 173 -18.62 29.44 42.76
CA THR A 173 -17.70 28.67 41.92
C THR A 173 -18.52 27.65 41.12
N PRO A 174 -18.50 27.73 39.78
CA PRO A 174 -19.25 26.79 38.95
C PRO A 174 -18.90 25.33 39.23
N PRO A 175 -19.84 24.39 39.02
CA PRO A 175 -19.58 22.97 39.19
C PRO A 175 -18.32 22.50 38.44
N PRO A 176 -17.54 21.56 39.03
CA PRO A 176 -16.35 21.03 38.36
C PRO A 176 -16.68 20.31 37.05
N GLU A 177 -15.71 20.27 36.14
CA GLU A 177 -15.84 19.49 34.92
C GLU A 177 -15.92 17.99 35.22
N ILE A 178 -16.73 17.29 34.42
CA ILE A 178 -16.88 15.83 34.54
C ILE A 178 -15.81 15.11 33.71
N GLY A 179 -15.30 13.99 34.23
CA GLY A 179 -14.38 13.10 33.53
C GLY A 179 -15.02 12.40 32.32
N ASP A 180 -14.28 11.53 31.66
CA ASP A 180 -14.84 10.78 30.52
C ASP A 180 -15.91 9.79 31.01
N ILE A 181 -16.97 9.66 30.20
CA ILE A 181 -18.12 8.83 30.54
C ILE A 181 -17.87 7.40 30.07
N THR A 182 -17.76 6.49 31.02
CA THR A 182 -17.68 5.05 30.80
C THR A 182 -19.07 4.44 30.75
N ILE A 183 -19.32 3.59 29.76
CA ILE A 183 -20.57 2.83 29.64
C ILE A 183 -20.43 1.49 30.39
N ALA A 184 -21.30 1.29 31.37
CA ALA A 184 -21.35 0.13 32.25
C ALA A 184 -22.74 -0.51 32.25
N LYS A 185 -22.95 -1.58 33.02
CA LYS A 185 -24.25 -2.23 33.21
C LYS A 185 -24.63 -2.41 34.67
N THR A 186 -25.93 -2.54 34.93
CA THR A 186 -26.44 -2.96 36.24
C THR A 186 -26.16 -4.45 36.52
N ASN A 187 -26.20 -4.81 37.81
CA ASN A 187 -26.00 -6.17 38.31
C ASN A 187 -27.34 -6.86 38.63
N GLU A 188 -28.31 -6.75 37.73
CA GLU A 188 -29.65 -7.30 37.90
C GLU A 188 -29.98 -8.31 36.78
N ALA A 189 -31.07 -9.06 36.94
CA ALA A 189 -31.48 -10.09 35.99
C ALA A 189 -31.84 -9.51 34.60
N ASP A 190 -32.39 -8.29 34.57
CA ASP A 190 -32.63 -7.49 33.37
C ASP A 190 -31.63 -6.30 33.33
N PRO A 191 -30.40 -6.52 32.86
CA PRO A 191 -29.36 -5.50 32.90
C PRO A 191 -29.74 -4.25 32.10
N HIS A 192 -29.44 -3.07 32.63
CA HIS A 192 -29.63 -1.77 31.96
C HIS A 192 -28.28 -1.06 31.78
N TYR A 193 -28.19 -0.17 30.79
CA TYR A 193 -27.00 0.65 30.60
C TYR A 193 -26.84 1.63 31.75
N VAL A 194 -25.60 1.83 32.18
CA VAL A 194 -25.21 2.76 33.23
C VAL A 194 -24.15 3.73 32.67
N LEU A 195 -24.37 5.03 32.83
CA LEU A 195 -23.36 6.05 32.54
C LEU A 195 -22.55 6.31 33.81
N CYS A 196 -21.25 6.01 33.79
CA CYS A 196 -20.36 6.22 34.94
C CYS A 196 -19.24 7.21 34.61
N PHE A 197 -18.99 8.19 35.48
CA PHE A 197 -17.88 9.14 35.33
C PHE A 197 -17.37 9.60 36.71
N LYS A 198 -16.18 10.20 36.73
CA LYS A 198 -15.62 10.86 37.92
C LYS A 198 -15.80 12.36 37.85
N VAL A 199 -15.89 12.98 39.02
CA VAL A 199 -15.74 14.42 39.21
C VAL A 199 -14.37 14.68 39.82
N ASP A 200 -13.75 15.81 39.51
CA ASP A 200 -12.40 16.11 40.00
C ASP A 200 -12.30 16.05 41.53
N ASN A 201 -11.38 15.20 42.03
CA ASN A 201 -11.23 14.98 43.46
C ASN A 201 -10.72 16.24 44.19
N SER A 202 -9.88 17.06 43.54
CA SER A 202 -9.32 18.26 44.18
C SER A 202 -10.41 19.30 44.40
N ALA A 203 -11.26 19.52 43.41
CA ALA A 203 -12.39 20.43 43.50
C ALA A 203 -13.42 19.95 44.54
N MET A 204 -13.83 18.68 44.47
CA MET A 204 -14.85 18.15 45.39
C MET A 204 -14.39 18.04 46.85
N ASN A 205 -13.10 17.84 47.11
CA ASN A 205 -12.52 17.80 48.46
C ASN A 205 -12.20 19.20 49.03
N THR A 206 -12.32 20.26 48.24
CA THR A 206 -12.08 21.62 48.73
C THR A 206 -13.20 22.03 49.68
N THR A 207 -12.86 22.54 50.86
CA THR A 207 -13.84 22.98 51.86
C THR A 207 -13.72 24.47 52.17
N ILE A 208 -14.85 25.10 52.46
CA ILE A 208 -14.95 26.47 52.95
C ILE A 208 -15.82 26.44 54.20
N ALA A 209 -15.33 27.03 55.30
CA ALA A 209 -16.03 27.08 56.59
C ALA A 209 -16.48 25.70 57.15
N GLY A 210 -15.78 24.62 56.77
CA GLY A 210 -16.09 23.26 57.22
C GLY A 210 -17.09 22.50 56.33
N GLU A 211 -17.64 23.13 55.29
CA GLU A 211 -18.49 22.50 54.29
C GLU A 211 -17.77 22.36 52.94
N ASN A 212 -18.19 21.43 52.09
CA ASN A 212 -17.64 21.28 50.74
C ASN A 212 -17.95 22.51 49.89
N LEU A 213 -16.95 23.00 49.14
CA LEU A 213 -17.09 24.10 48.18
C LEU A 213 -18.28 23.90 47.24
N HIS A 214 -18.49 22.66 46.80
CA HIS A 214 -19.66 22.28 46.00
C HIS A 214 -20.57 21.39 46.84
N ASN A 215 -21.47 21.97 47.64
CA ASN A 215 -22.41 21.24 48.51
C ASN A 215 -23.84 21.15 47.92
N ASP A 216 -24.08 21.80 46.78
CA ASP A 216 -25.41 22.04 46.21
C ASP A 216 -25.55 21.52 44.77
N LEU A 217 -24.77 20.48 44.43
CA LEU A 217 -24.72 19.92 43.08
C LEU A 217 -25.96 19.10 42.72
N GLY A 218 -26.28 19.13 41.44
CA GLY A 218 -27.22 18.27 40.76
C GLY A 218 -26.66 17.76 39.43
N LEU A 219 -27.16 16.60 39.01
CA LEU A 219 -26.87 15.95 37.75
C LEU A 219 -27.97 16.28 36.74
N VAL A 220 -27.60 16.81 35.58
CA VAL A 220 -28.50 17.01 34.44
C VAL A 220 -28.18 16.00 33.36
N ILE A 221 -29.17 15.19 33.00
CA ILE A 221 -29.06 14.20 31.92
C ILE A 221 -30.22 14.39 30.95
N THR A 222 -29.88 14.62 29.69
CA THR A 222 -30.85 14.74 28.60
C THR A 222 -30.68 13.58 27.64
N LYS A 223 -31.73 12.77 27.48
CA LYS A 223 -31.82 11.75 26.43
C LYS A 223 -32.22 12.44 25.12
N GLU A 224 -31.52 12.18 24.02
CA GLU A 224 -31.91 12.71 22.69
C GLU A 224 -33.36 12.30 22.34
N GLY A 225 -34.17 13.29 21.97
CA GLY A 225 -35.61 13.14 21.71
C GLY A 225 -36.47 12.89 22.96
N GLY A 226 -35.90 12.94 24.17
CA GLY A 226 -36.59 12.68 25.43
C GLY A 226 -36.52 13.84 26.43
N GLU A 227 -37.07 13.59 27.62
CA GLU A 227 -37.09 14.58 28.71
C GLU A 227 -35.71 14.74 29.35
N THR A 228 -35.43 15.97 29.82
CA THR A 228 -34.26 16.27 30.63
C THR A 228 -34.55 15.94 32.09
N LYS A 229 -33.73 15.09 32.71
CA LYS A 229 -33.79 14.79 34.14
C LYS A 229 -32.77 15.62 34.89
N LYS A 230 -33.21 16.29 35.97
CA LYS A 230 -32.35 16.94 36.97
C LYS A 230 -32.47 16.16 38.28
N ILE A 231 -31.36 15.62 38.76
CA ILE A 231 -31.29 14.79 39.97
C ILE A 231 -30.37 15.49 40.95
N LEU A 232 -30.75 15.61 42.22
CA LEU A 232 -29.85 16.17 43.24
C LEU A 232 -28.71 15.18 43.51
N LEU A 233 -27.52 15.70 43.83
CA LEU A 233 -26.36 14.91 44.25
C LEU A 233 -26.00 15.28 45.69
N PRO A 234 -26.74 14.80 46.71
CA PRO A 234 -26.37 15.02 48.11
C PRO A 234 -24.99 14.45 48.40
N ILE A 235 -24.27 15.08 49.32
CA ILE A 235 -22.93 14.66 49.73
C ILE A 235 -22.99 14.01 51.10
N GLU A 236 -22.40 12.83 51.20
CA GLU A 236 -22.23 12.05 52.43
C GLU A 236 -20.75 11.76 52.69
N SER A 237 -20.44 11.16 53.85
CA SER A 237 -19.06 10.80 54.23
C SER A 237 -18.32 9.89 53.23
N SER A 238 -19.05 9.19 52.36
CA SER A 238 -18.54 8.26 51.34
C SER A 238 -18.49 8.84 49.92
N GLY A 239 -18.87 10.12 49.73
CA GLY A 239 -18.96 10.78 48.43
C GLY A 239 -20.39 11.20 48.08
N PHE A 240 -20.77 11.12 46.80
CA PHE A 240 -22.15 11.36 46.39
C PHE A 240 -23.09 10.27 46.92
N ALA A 241 -24.21 10.68 47.50
CA ALA A 241 -25.22 9.79 48.03
C ALA A 241 -25.86 8.92 46.94
N VAL A 242 -26.24 7.71 47.32
CA VAL A 242 -26.93 6.77 46.42
C VAL A 242 -28.43 7.06 46.47
N ASP A 243 -29.03 7.29 45.31
CA ASP A 243 -30.47 7.48 45.15
C ASP A 243 -30.98 6.58 44.03
N THR A 244 -31.28 5.33 44.38
CA THR A 244 -31.74 4.34 43.41
C THR A 244 -33.12 4.68 42.84
N THR A 245 -33.94 5.45 43.55
CA THR A 245 -35.25 5.91 43.09
C THR A 245 -35.12 6.87 41.91
N ASN A 246 -34.08 7.72 41.91
CA ASN A 246 -33.75 8.58 40.78
C ASN A 246 -32.69 8.00 39.82
N GLY A 247 -32.29 6.74 40.01
CA GLY A 247 -31.39 6.01 39.11
C GLY A 247 -29.91 6.15 39.41
N LEU A 248 -29.51 6.75 40.54
CA LEU A 248 -28.12 6.80 40.99
C LEU A 248 -27.73 5.49 41.70
N LEU A 249 -26.61 4.91 41.29
CA LEU A 249 -26.14 3.60 41.75
C LEU A 249 -24.83 3.71 42.53
N SER A 250 -24.68 2.87 43.55
CA SER A 250 -23.43 2.71 44.32
C SER A 250 -22.32 2.05 43.50
N SER A 251 -22.69 1.21 42.53
CA SER A 251 -21.79 0.44 41.68
C SER A 251 -22.43 0.04 40.37
N ALA A 252 -21.59 -0.29 39.39
CA ALA A 252 -21.96 -0.86 38.11
C ALA A 252 -20.90 -1.89 37.71
N SER A 253 -21.26 -2.81 36.82
CA SER A 253 -20.32 -3.77 36.23
C SER A 253 -19.78 -3.26 34.90
N GLN A 254 -18.51 -3.56 34.67
CA GLN A 254 -17.83 -3.31 33.41
C GLN A 254 -18.53 -4.01 32.25
N ILE A 255 -18.71 -3.30 31.14
CA ILE A 255 -19.04 -3.89 29.84
C ILE A 255 -17.76 -4.00 28.99
N ILE A 256 -17.13 -2.85 28.72
CA ILE A 256 -15.90 -2.75 27.94
C ILE A 256 -14.78 -2.15 28.78
N ASP A 257 -14.94 -0.88 29.18
CA ASP A 257 -13.93 -0.16 29.94
C ASP A 257 -14.14 -0.31 31.45
N PRO A 258 -13.07 -0.33 32.25
CA PRO A 258 -13.17 -0.47 33.70
C PRO A 258 -14.04 0.66 34.27
N VAL A 259 -15.02 0.28 35.09
CA VAL A 259 -15.90 1.24 35.75
C VAL A 259 -15.06 2.17 36.65
N PRO A 260 -15.23 3.50 36.56
CA PRO A 260 -14.47 4.43 37.36
C PRO A 260 -14.57 4.16 38.88
N SER A 261 -13.42 4.13 39.55
CA SER A 261 -13.29 3.91 41.00
C SER A 261 -13.09 5.20 41.81
N GLY A 262 -13.28 5.18 43.13
CA GLY A 262 -13.05 6.34 44.01
C GLY A 262 -14.33 7.00 44.54
N THR A 263 -14.15 8.03 45.37
CA THR A 263 -15.18 8.69 46.18
C THR A 263 -16.16 9.51 45.35
N TRP A 264 -15.64 10.38 44.48
CA TRP A 264 -16.46 11.31 43.67
C TRP A 264 -16.76 10.72 42.29
N LYS A 265 -17.58 9.67 42.28
CA LYS A 265 -18.09 9.03 41.06
C LYS A 265 -19.60 9.12 41.00
N VAL A 266 -20.12 9.25 39.79
CA VAL A 266 -21.55 9.17 39.51
C VAL A 266 -21.76 7.98 38.60
N CYS A 267 -22.68 7.09 38.95
CA CYS A 267 -23.15 6.00 38.09
C CYS A 267 -24.67 6.10 37.97
N PHE A 268 -25.15 6.42 36.78
CA PHE A 268 -26.57 6.64 36.51
C PHE A 268 -27.16 5.51 35.65
N LYS A 269 -28.15 4.79 36.19
CA LYS A 269 -28.95 3.79 35.48
C LYS A 269 -29.83 4.47 34.44
N THR A 270 -29.57 4.20 33.18
CA THR A 270 -30.43 4.62 32.08
C THR A 270 -31.68 3.75 32.00
N GLY A 271 -32.71 4.22 31.27
CA GLY A 271 -33.90 3.42 30.96
C GLY A 271 -33.70 2.43 29.81
N THR A 272 -32.48 2.26 29.30
CA THR A 272 -32.19 1.39 28.15
C THR A 272 -31.78 0.01 28.64
N SER A 273 -32.64 -0.99 28.46
CA SER A 273 -32.38 -2.39 28.80
C SER A 273 -31.39 -3.06 27.82
N LEU A 274 -30.60 -3.99 28.34
CA LEU A 274 -29.74 -4.95 27.64
C LEU A 274 -30.40 -6.35 27.60
N THR A 275 -31.72 -6.42 27.54
CA THR A 275 -32.45 -7.65 27.21
C THR A 275 -33.39 -7.49 26.01
N GLU A 276 -33.61 -6.26 25.57
CA GLU A 276 -34.35 -5.90 24.36
C GLU A 276 -33.42 -5.32 23.31
N SER A 277 -33.79 -5.46 22.04
CA SER A 277 -32.99 -4.86 20.97
C SER A 277 -33.19 -3.35 20.93
N THR A 278 -32.12 -2.60 21.16
CA THR A 278 -32.15 -1.14 21.30
C THR A 278 -31.06 -0.50 20.43
N LEU A 279 -31.40 0.59 19.75
CA LEU A 279 -30.41 1.44 19.09
C LEU A 279 -29.54 2.16 20.13
N PRO A 280 -28.31 2.57 19.78
CA PRO A 280 -27.53 3.47 20.62
C PRO A 280 -28.35 4.70 20.96
N GLN A 281 -28.40 5.04 22.24
CA GLN A 281 -29.08 6.23 22.70
C GLN A 281 -28.05 7.28 23.09
N LYS A 282 -28.18 8.46 22.48
CA LYS A 282 -27.40 9.63 22.85
C LYS A 282 -27.92 10.27 24.14
N TYR A 283 -27.00 10.61 25.02
CA TYR A 283 -27.20 11.34 26.26
C TYR A 283 -26.26 12.55 26.32
N THR A 284 -26.77 13.67 26.81
CA THR A 284 -25.95 14.83 27.21
C THR A 284 -25.95 14.92 28.72
N VAL A 285 -24.77 14.98 29.33
CA VAL A 285 -24.57 14.93 30.79
C VAL A 285 -23.78 16.16 31.24
N ARG A 286 -24.21 16.81 32.33
CA ARG A 286 -23.46 17.88 33.00
C ARG A 286 -23.82 17.97 34.48
N LEU A 287 -22.99 18.65 35.26
CA LEU A 287 -23.33 19.07 36.61
C LEU A 287 -23.94 20.47 36.58
N ILE A 288 -24.86 20.73 37.50
CA ILE A 288 -25.47 22.03 37.73
C ILE A 288 -25.56 22.30 39.23
N ASP A 289 -25.42 23.53 39.68
CA ASP A 289 -25.67 23.90 41.08
C ASP A 289 -27.12 24.37 41.30
N THR A 290 -27.44 24.87 42.50
CA THR A 290 -28.79 25.39 42.81
C THR A 290 -29.08 26.73 42.15
N LYS A 291 -28.04 27.53 41.87
CA LYS A 291 -28.14 28.84 41.21
C LYS A 291 -28.18 28.76 39.68
N GLY A 292 -27.96 27.58 39.11
CA GLY A 292 -28.02 27.32 37.66
C GLY A 292 -26.67 27.34 36.95
N LEU A 293 -25.56 27.50 37.66
CA LEU A 293 -24.22 27.40 37.07
C LEU A 293 -23.94 25.94 36.72
N SER A 294 -23.25 25.69 35.62
CA SER A 294 -23.06 24.32 35.11
C SER A 294 -21.67 24.06 34.55
N SER A 295 -21.26 22.79 34.59
CA SER A 295 -20.09 22.31 33.85
C SER A 295 -20.38 22.28 32.34
N ALA A 296 -19.35 22.17 31.51
CA ALA A 296 -19.55 21.90 30.09
C ALA A 296 -20.33 20.57 29.90
N PRO A 297 -21.26 20.49 28.93
CA PRO A 297 -21.95 19.25 28.60
C PRO A 297 -20.99 18.24 27.95
N LYS A 298 -21.03 16.98 28.40
CA LYS A 298 -20.41 15.86 27.68
C LYS A 298 -21.46 14.95 27.06
N GLU A 299 -21.16 14.46 25.88
CA GLU A 299 -21.99 13.49 25.18
C GLU A 299 -21.56 12.06 25.52
N ALA A 300 -22.54 11.18 25.69
CA ALA A 300 -22.35 9.75 25.85
C ALA A 300 -23.36 8.99 24.99
N HIS A 301 -22.93 7.86 24.44
CA HIS A 301 -23.81 6.98 23.67
C HIS A 301 -23.86 5.62 24.35
N THR A 302 -25.06 5.12 24.65
CA THR A 302 -25.17 3.69 25.00
C THR A 302 -24.72 2.86 23.81
N LEU A 303 -24.21 1.67 24.08
CA LEU A 303 -23.92 0.73 23.01
C LEU A 303 -25.29 0.22 22.52
N GLY A 304 -25.63 0.36 21.25
CA GLY A 304 -26.84 -0.32 20.75
C GLY A 304 -26.74 -1.81 21.10
N TYR A 305 -27.80 -2.42 21.62
CA TYR A 305 -27.77 -3.80 22.08
C TYR A 305 -28.72 -4.64 21.24
N ILE A 306 -28.25 -5.74 20.66
CA ILE A 306 -29.12 -6.78 20.10
C ILE A 306 -29.02 -7.98 21.04
N ALA A 307 -30.10 -8.29 21.74
CA ALA A 307 -30.14 -9.33 22.75
C ALA A 307 -29.82 -10.71 22.17
N SER A 308 -28.68 -11.28 22.56
CA SER A 308 -28.38 -12.68 22.25
C SER A 308 -29.09 -13.67 23.20
N GLY A 309 -29.87 -13.19 24.18
CA GLY A 309 -30.17 -13.95 25.41
C GLY A 309 -31.61 -14.36 25.72
N SER A 310 -32.66 -13.78 25.11
CA SER A 310 -34.05 -13.98 25.62
C SER A 310 -35.04 -14.60 24.63
N SER A 311 -34.76 -14.66 23.33
CA SER A 311 -35.46 -15.58 22.42
C SER A 311 -34.64 -15.92 21.16
N PRO A 312 -34.30 -17.20 20.91
CA PRO A 312 -33.64 -17.62 19.67
C PRO A 312 -34.49 -17.36 18.42
N THR A 313 -35.75 -16.94 18.56
CA THR A 313 -36.67 -16.72 17.45
C THR A 313 -36.62 -15.31 16.85
N ASN A 314 -35.96 -14.32 17.46
CA ASN A 314 -36.07 -12.91 17.00
C ASN A 314 -34.73 -12.18 16.83
N ALA A 315 -33.58 -12.75 17.20
CA ALA A 315 -32.31 -12.02 17.22
C ALA A 315 -31.89 -11.47 15.85
N TRP A 316 -32.06 -12.25 14.77
CA TRP A 316 -31.76 -11.81 13.41
C TRP A 316 -32.75 -10.77 12.90
N LYS A 317 -34.04 -10.96 13.20
CA LYS A 317 -35.11 -10.01 12.89
C LYS A 317 -34.77 -8.63 13.47
N ASN A 318 -34.39 -8.59 14.74
CA ASN A 318 -34.08 -7.36 15.43
C ASN A 318 -32.82 -6.66 14.88
N LEU A 319 -31.78 -7.42 14.52
CA LEU A 319 -30.61 -6.85 13.84
C LEU A 319 -30.99 -6.21 12.51
N LYS A 320 -31.84 -6.89 11.72
CA LYS A 320 -32.33 -6.39 10.45
C LYS A 320 -33.10 -5.07 10.63
N GLU A 321 -34.05 -5.03 11.56
CA GLU A 321 -34.81 -3.82 11.89
C GLU A 321 -33.89 -2.68 12.36
N ALA A 322 -32.87 -2.97 13.18
CA ALA A 322 -31.92 -1.98 13.65
C ALA A 322 -31.09 -1.37 12.51
N VAL A 323 -30.64 -2.17 11.54
CA VAL A 323 -29.88 -1.68 10.38
C VAL A 323 -30.76 -0.86 9.44
N GLU A 324 -31.97 -1.32 9.16
CA GLU A 324 -32.86 -0.68 8.18
C GLU A 324 -33.47 0.63 8.71
N SER A 325 -33.76 0.70 10.02
CA SER A 325 -34.34 1.89 10.67
C SER A 325 -33.31 2.95 11.07
N ALA A 326 -32.04 2.59 11.22
CA ALA A 326 -31.01 3.51 11.66
C ALA A 326 -30.88 4.75 10.76
N GLU A 327 -30.52 5.88 11.38
CA GLU A 327 -30.16 7.11 10.68
C GLU A 327 -28.79 6.96 10.00
N ALA A 328 -28.53 7.81 9.01
CA ALA A 328 -27.24 7.82 8.34
C ALA A 328 -26.12 8.18 9.34
N GLY A 329 -25.09 7.34 9.42
CA GLY A 329 -24.04 7.40 10.43
C GLY A 329 -24.28 6.51 11.65
N GLY A 330 -25.42 5.83 11.74
CA GLY A 330 -25.77 4.95 12.86
C GLY A 330 -24.75 3.84 13.10
N VAL A 331 -24.51 3.53 14.38
CA VAL A 331 -23.53 2.51 14.82
C VAL A 331 -24.24 1.40 15.59
N ILE A 332 -24.28 0.19 15.04
CA ILE A 332 -24.93 -0.96 15.65
C ILE A 332 -23.87 -1.85 16.26
N THR A 333 -24.05 -2.22 17.52
CA THR A 333 -23.06 -3.02 18.26
C THR A 333 -23.59 -4.43 18.51
N VAL A 334 -22.79 -5.44 18.16
CA VAL A 334 -23.11 -6.86 18.30
C VAL A 334 -22.31 -7.45 19.46
N MET A 335 -23.01 -7.99 20.45
CA MET A 335 -22.47 -8.56 21.68
C MET A 335 -22.83 -10.05 21.76
N GLY A 336 -22.15 -10.91 20.99
CA GLY A 336 -22.44 -12.35 20.93
C GLY A 336 -22.86 -12.87 19.55
N GLU A 337 -23.40 -14.08 19.51
CA GLU A 337 -23.91 -14.69 18.28
C GLU A 337 -25.36 -14.26 18.00
N VAL A 338 -25.57 -13.59 16.87
CA VAL A 338 -26.88 -13.32 16.27
C VAL A 338 -27.11 -14.37 15.19
N LYS A 339 -28.06 -15.27 15.44
CA LYS A 339 -28.31 -16.44 14.60
C LYS A 339 -29.68 -16.36 13.92
N ALA A 340 -29.70 -16.55 12.61
CA ALA A 340 -30.94 -16.71 11.84
C ALA A 340 -31.59 -18.07 12.16
N THR A 341 -32.93 -18.12 12.22
CA THR A 341 -33.71 -19.35 12.44
C THR A 341 -34.89 -19.44 11.48
N ASN A 342 -35.64 -20.53 11.54
CA ASN A 342 -36.86 -20.71 10.75
C ASN A 342 -38.09 -20.00 11.34
N ALA A 343 -37.94 -19.24 12.42
CA ALA A 343 -39.00 -18.39 12.93
C ALA A 343 -39.32 -17.28 11.92
N THR A 344 -40.59 -16.88 11.85
CA THR A 344 -41.08 -15.86 10.92
C THR A 344 -40.25 -14.58 11.01
N ASP A 345 -39.77 -14.10 9.87
CA ASP A 345 -38.93 -12.90 9.70
C ASP A 345 -37.56 -12.93 10.42
N ASN A 346 -37.19 -14.03 11.08
CA ASN A 346 -35.90 -14.17 11.77
C ASN A 346 -34.80 -14.71 10.85
N HIS A 347 -34.83 -14.25 9.60
CA HIS A 347 -33.95 -14.64 8.51
C HIS A 347 -34.05 -13.64 7.37
N GLY A 348 -33.24 -13.84 6.33
CA GLY A 348 -33.20 -12.99 5.13
C GLY A 348 -32.03 -12.02 5.14
N ALA A 349 -31.71 -11.47 3.96
CA ALA A 349 -30.65 -10.48 3.82
C ALA A 349 -31.01 -9.18 4.55
N ILE A 350 -30.01 -8.55 5.14
CA ILE A 350 -30.11 -7.25 5.79
C ILE A 350 -29.76 -6.17 4.76
N SER A 351 -30.70 -5.28 4.46
CA SER A 351 -30.48 -4.22 3.46
C SER A 351 -29.81 -3.00 4.09
N VAL A 352 -28.70 -2.55 3.49
CA VAL A 352 -27.97 -1.35 3.89
C VAL A 352 -28.14 -0.30 2.79
N THR A 353 -29.02 0.68 3.04
CA THR A 353 -29.36 1.76 2.10
C THR A 353 -28.80 3.13 2.50
N LYS A 354 -28.15 3.21 3.65
CA LYS A 354 -27.56 4.42 4.24
C LYS A 354 -26.14 4.11 4.71
N LYS A 355 -25.42 5.13 5.18
CA LYS A 355 -24.14 4.93 5.87
C LYS A 355 -24.38 4.30 7.24
N ILE A 356 -23.93 3.07 7.47
CA ILE A 356 -24.13 2.32 8.71
C ILE A 356 -22.82 1.66 9.13
N THR A 357 -22.55 1.66 10.44
CA THR A 357 -21.47 0.88 11.04
C THR A 357 -22.05 -0.28 11.84
N VAL A 358 -21.59 -1.51 11.63
CA VAL A 358 -21.88 -2.66 12.50
C VAL A 358 -20.57 -3.15 13.10
N LYS A 359 -20.42 -3.03 14.42
CA LYS A 359 -19.21 -3.41 15.13
C LYS A 359 -19.47 -4.52 16.14
N GLY A 360 -18.56 -5.48 16.22
CA GLY A 360 -18.56 -6.50 17.25
C GLY A 360 -17.78 -6.08 18.49
N THR A 361 -18.28 -6.42 19.67
CA THR A 361 -17.60 -6.20 20.97
C THR A 361 -17.93 -7.33 21.95
N GLY A 362 -17.04 -7.63 22.91
CA GLY A 362 -17.30 -8.63 23.97
C GLY A 362 -17.15 -10.10 23.53
N LEU A 363 -18.06 -10.97 24.00
CA LEU A 363 -18.04 -12.43 23.83
C LEU A 363 -18.22 -12.84 22.36
N THR A 364 -17.13 -12.96 21.59
CA THR A 364 -17.07 -13.47 20.20
C THR A 364 -18.27 -13.07 19.33
N PRO A 365 -18.33 -11.83 18.82
CA PRO A 365 -19.45 -11.33 18.02
C PRO A 365 -19.54 -12.06 16.67
N VAL A 366 -20.67 -12.71 16.42
CA VAL A 366 -20.90 -13.54 15.22
C VAL A 366 -22.27 -13.24 14.62
N LEU A 367 -22.33 -13.01 13.32
CA LEU A 367 -23.55 -13.05 12.52
C LEU A 367 -23.61 -14.39 11.80
N ASN A 368 -24.56 -15.24 12.18
CA ASN A 368 -24.71 -16.58 11.65
C ASN A 368 -26.02 -16.68 10.87
N ALA A 369 -25.96 -16.65 9.54
CA ALA A 369 -27.13 -16.85 8.68
C ALA A 369 -27.61 -18.31 8.64
N ASP A 370 -26.88 -19.24 9.28
CA ASP A 370 -27.20 -20.66 9.44
C ASP A 370 -27.80 -21.29 8.18
N LYS A 371 -27.01 -21.34 7.10
CA LYS A 371 -27.47 -21.90 5.83
C LYS A 371 -28.01 -23.31 5.97
N ASP A 372 -27.51 -24.13 6.88
CA ASP A 372 -27.80 -25.57 6.92
C ASP A 372 -29.12 -25.92 7.64
N ILE A 373 -29.78 -24.96 8.30
CA ILE A 373 -31.07 -25.21 8.96
C ILE A 373 -32.19 -25.46 7.94
N GLY A 374 -32.92 -26.56 8.11
CA GLY A 374 -34.05 -26.93 7.25
C GLY A 374 -35.27 -26.01 7.46
N GLY A 375 -36.07 -25.82 6.41
CA GLY A 375 -37.31 -25.05 6.45
C GLY A 375 -37.17 -23.52 6.40
N LYS A 376 -35.93 -23.00 6.31
CA LYS A 376 -35.62 -21.57 6.16
C LYS A 376 -35.13 -21.27 4.74
N PRO A 377 -35.57 -20.18 4.07
CA PRO A 377 -34.97 -19.74 2.82
C PRO A 377 -33.46 -19.50 2.97
N LYS A 378 -32.69 -19.87 1.94
CA LYS A 378 -31.26 -19.53 1.87
C LYS A 378 -31.14 -18.03 1.60
N HIS A 379 -30.25 -17.36 2.34
CA HIS A 379 -30.03 -15.94 2.16
C HIS A 379 -28.59 -15.57 2.52
N ARG A 380 -28.11 -14.47 1.92
CA ARG A 380 -26.87 -13.81 2.36
C ARG A 380 -27.07 -13.03 3.66
N ILE A 381 -26.00 -12.46 4.18
CA ILE A 381 -26.03 -11.67 5.42
C ILE A 381 -26.41 -10.22 5.10
N PHE A 382 -25.62 -9.55 4.25
CA PHE A 382 -25.84 -8.14 3.89
C PHE A 382 -26.01 -7.94 2.38
N THR A 383 -26.89 -7.01 2.01
CA THR A 383 -26.95 -6.39 0.69
C THR A 383 -26.75 -4.88 0.88
N VAL A 384 -25.69 -4.32 0.31
CA VAL A 384 -25.45 -2.87 0.28
C VAL A 384 -25.98 -2.33 -1.03
N GLU A 385 -26.98 -1.45 -0.97
CA GLU A 385 -27.72 -0.99 -2.15
C GLU A 385 -28.18 0.47 -2.01
N ASN A 386 -28.70 1.05 -3.09
CA ASN A 386 -29.26 2.41 -3.11
C ASN A 386 -28.31 3.50 -2.55
N GLY A 387 -26.99 3.37 -2.79
CA GLY A 387 -25.98 4.31 -2.31
C GLY A 387 -25.54 4.09 -0.86
N GLY A 388 -25.90 2.95 -0.25
CA GLY A 388 -25.49 2.58 1.10
C GLY A 388 -23.97 2.45 1.28
N GLU A 389 -23.52 2.67 2.51
CA GLU A 389 -22.12 2.49 2.92
C GLU A 389 -22.06 1.63 4.18
N LEU A 390 -21.54 0.41 4.08
CA LEU A 390 -21.41 -0.51 5.21
C LEU A 390 -19.99 -0.46 5.78
N THR A 391 -19.86 -0.16 7.07
CA THR A 391 -18.61 -0.37 7.82
C THR A 391 -18.79 -1.55 8.77
N LEU A 392 -17.97 -2.59 8.65
CA LEU A 392 -17.90 -3.70 9.59
C LEU A 392 -16.61 -3.66 10.38
N GLU A 393 -16.69 -3.87 11.70
CA GLU A 393 -15.52 -3.87 12.58
C GLU A 393 -15.57 -5.04 13.58
N ASN A 394 -14.48 -5.80 13.72
CA ASN A 394 -14.30 -6.80 14.78
C ASN A 394 -15.43 -7.84 14.88
N ILE A 395 -15.96 -8.31 13.75
CA ILE A 395 -17.11 -9.22 13.72
C ILE A 395 -16.89 -10.40 12.78
N THR A 396 -17.43 -11.57 13.16
CA THR A 396 -17.44 -12.76 12.30
C THR A 396 -18.77 -12.89 11.58
N LEU A 397 -18.75 -13.12 10.27
CA LEU A 397 -19.89 -13.46 9.44
C LEU A 397 -19.76 -14.92 9.00
N LYS A 398 -20.81 -15.72 9.15
CA LYS A 398 -20.80 -17.11 8.70
C LYS A 398 -22.14 -17.64 8.24
N GLY A 399 -22.10 -18.71 7.45
CA GLY A 399 -23.28 -19.50 7.10
C GLY A 399 -24.26 -18.77 6.19
N GLY A 400 -23.82 -17.75 5.44
CA GLY A 400 -24.65 -17.09 4.43
C GLY A 400 -24.67 -17.88 3.12
N MET A 401 -25.79 -17.86 2.40
CA MET A 401 -25.94 -18.56 1.12
C MET A 401 -26.75 -17.75 0.11
N ALA A 402 -26.17 -17.48 -1.07
CA ALA A 402 -26.82 -16.85 -2.22
C ALA A 402 -27.13 -17.91 -3.29
N ALA A 403 -28.39 -18.37 -3.36
CA ALA A 403 -28.79 -19.55 -4.14
C ALA A 403 -29.94 -19.30 -5.14
N GLY A 404 -30.18 -18.04 -5.53
CA GLY A 404 -31.25 -17.73 -6.50
C GLY A 404 -30.88 -18.05 -7.94
N THR A 405 -31.57 -17.44 -8.89
CA THR A 405 -31.41 -17.74 -10.33
C THR A 405 -30.94 -16.54 -11.15
N THR A 406 -31.03 -15.33 -10.61
CA THR A 406 -30.48 -14.12 -11.21
C THR A 406 -29.08 -13.81 -10.69
N ASP A 407 -28.27 -13.06 -11.45
CA ASP A 407 -26.92 -12.63 -11.04
C ASP A 407 -26.89 -12.00 -9.64
N ASP A 408 -27.85 -11.11 -9.36
CA ASP A 408 -27.99 -10.45 -8.06
C ASP A 408 -28.25 -11.48 -6.95
N GLU A 409 -29.16 -12.43 -7.16
CA GLU A 409 -29.53 -13.45 -6.17
C GLU A 409 -28.46 -14.53 -5.97
N GLN A 410 -27.54 -14.66 -6.92
CA GLN A 410 -26.41 -15.61 -6.88
C GLN A 410 -25.09 -14.95 -6.45
N SER A 411 -25.09 -13.67 -6.09
CA SER A 411 -23.91 -12.91 -5.69
C SER A 411 -23.74 -12.80 -4.16
N GLY A 412 -22.53 -12.97 -3.64
CA GLY A 412 -22.17 -12.57 -2.27
C GLY A 412 -22.85 -13.40 -1.19
N GLY A 413 -22.33 -14.59 -0.89
CA GLY A 413 -22.90 -15.45 0.15
C GLY A 413 -22.91 -14.79 1.53
N GLY A 414 -21.87 -14.03 1.87
CA GLY A 414 -21.86 -13.15 3.03
C GLY A 414 -22.41 -11.75 2.70
N ILE A 415 -21.75 -11.05 1.79
CA ILE A 415 -22.03 -9.64 1.47
C ILE A 415 -22.13 -9.46 -0.05
N PHE A 416 -23.17 -8.75 -0.50
CA PHE A 416 -23.23 -8.21 -1.86
C PHE A 416 -23.21 -6.68 -1.83
N VAL A 417 -22.21 -6.06 -2.47
CA VAL A 417 -22.10 -4.61 -2.62
C VAL A 417 -22.50 -4.23 -4.04
N LYS A 418 -23.65 -3.61 -4.22
CA LYS A 418 -24.13 -3.20 -5.55
C LYS A 418 -23.36 -1.99 -6.09
N ALA A 419 -23.48 -1.75 -7.40
CA ALA A 419 -22.91 -0.59 -8.06
C ALA A 419 -23.27 0.72 -7.33
N GLY A 420 -22.30 1.63 -7.21
CA GLY A 420 -22.46 2.92 -6.51
C GLY A 420 -22.47 2.84 -4.97
N CYS A 421 -22.33 1.65 -4.39
CA CYS A 421 -22.30 1.44 -2.93
C CYS A 421 -20.88 1.17 -2.41
N LYS A 422 -20.69 1.17 -1.08
CA LYS A 422 -19.39 0.92 -0.46
C LYS A 422 -19.46 -0.07 0.70
N ALA A 423 -18.41 -0.86 0.87
CA ALA A 423 -18.19 -1.66 2.06
C ALA A 423 -16.74 -1.54 2.55
N LYS A 424 -16.56 -1.29 3.86
CA LYS A 424 -15.27 -1.29 4.54
C LYS A 424 -15.29 -2.30 5.67
N LEU A 425 -14.39 -3.27 5.63
CA LEU A 425 -14.26 -4.30 6.64
C LEU A 425 -12.94 -4.11 7.38
N THR A 426 -13.01 -4.04 8.71
CA THR A 426 -11.84 -3.89 9.57
C THR A 426 -11.78 -5.02 10.59
N ASN A 427 -10.75 -5.87 10.50
CA ASN A 427 -10.58 -7.00 11.42
C ASN A 427 -11.82 -7.92 11.49
N CYS A 428 -12.42 -8.20 10.33
CA CYS A 428 -13.59 -9.07 10.21
C CYS A 428 -13.19 -10.49 9.78
N ILE A 429 -13.99 -11.48 10.14
CA ILE A 429 -13.84 -12.85 9.63
C ILE A 429 -15.08 -13.19 8.80
N ILE A 430 -14.94 -13.67 7.57
CA ILE A 430 -16.07 -14.19 6.79
C ILE A 430 -15.77 -15.62 6.37
N LYS A 431 -16.57 -16.58 6.81
CA LYS A 431 -16.28 -18.00 6.58
C LYS A 431 -17.53 -18.86 6.43
N ASN A 432 -17.39 -20.02 5.80
CA ASN A 432 -18.48 -20.95 5.51
C ASN A 432 -19.70 -20.27 4.82
N CYS A 433 -19.44 -19.28 3.98
CA CYS A 433 -20.44 -18.64 3.12
C CYS A 433 -20.41 -19.25 1.71
N GLU A 434 -21.53 -19.21 1.01
CA GLU A 434 -21.69 -19.85 -0.29
C GLU A 434 -22.50 -18.98 -1.26
N ALA A 435 -22.05 -18.91 -2.50
CA ALA A 435 -22.78 -18.27 -3.58
C ALA A 435 -22.87 -19.26 -4.74
N ALA A 436 -23.99 -19.29 -5.45
CA ALA A 436 -24.11 -20.14 -6.63
C ALA A 436 -23.10 -19.70 -7.71
N GLU A 437 -22.92 -18.39 -7.89
CA GLU A 437 -22.13 -17.86 -8.99
C GLU A 437 -20.98 -16.96 -8.52
N PHE A 438 -21.25 -15.81 -7.89
CA PHE A 438 -20.21 -14.79 -7.67
C PHE A 438 -19.92 -14.55 -6.18
N GLY A 439 -18.67 -14.70 -5.76
CA GLY A 439 -18.21 -14.21 -4.45
C GLY A 439 -18.78 -15.01 -3.29
N GLY A 440 -18.13 -16.12 -2.92
CA GLY A 440 -18.65 -17.01 -1.87
C GLY A 440 -18.79 -16.29 -0.52
N ALA A 441 -17.80 -15.46 -0.17
CA ALA A 441 -17.93 -14.52 0.94
C ALA A 441 -18.48 -13.18 0.49
N ILE A 442 -17.86 -12.54 -0.51
CA ILE A 442 -18.20 -11.18 -0.94
C ILE A 442 -18.28 -11.10 -2.46
N CYS A 443 -19.35 -10.52 -2.99
CA CYS A 443 -19.39 -10.00 -4.35
C CYS A 443 -19.48 -8.47 -4.29
N SER A 444 -18.67 -7.77 -5.10
CA SER A 444 -18.68 -6.30 -5.14
C SER A 444 -18.71 -5.76 -6.56
N GLU A 445 -19.75 -4.98 -6.82
CA GLU A 445 -19.91 -4.08 -7.96
C GLU A 445 -19.63 -2.61 -7.58
N GLY A 446 -19.52 -2.34 -6.27
CA GLY A 446 -19.13 -1.06 -5.71
C GLY A 446 -17.68 -1.03 -5.21
N GLU A 447 -17.43 -0.16 -4.23
CA GLU A 447 -16.11 -0.02 -3.59
C GLU A 447 -16.00 -0.93 -2.37
N LEU A 448 -14.96 -1.76 -2.33
CA LEU A 448 -14.65 -2.65 -1.22
C LEU A 448 -13.26 -2.30 -0.66
N THR A 449 -13.15 -2.19 0.66
CA THR A 449 -11.87 -2.15 1.37
C THR A 449 -11.82 -3.23 2.43
N LEU A 450 -10.75 -4.02 2.45
CA LEU A 450 -10.47 -5.00 3.49
C LEU A 450 -9.17 -4.65 4.21
N ASP A 451 -9.29 -4.25 5.47
CA ASP A 451 -8.17 -3.89 6.35
C ASP A 451 -8.12 -4.81 7.58
N ARG A 452 -7.17 -5.76 7.60
CA ARG A 452 -7.07 -6.83 8.60
C ARG A 452 -8.25 -7.83 8.53
N GLY A 453 -8.09 -8.95 9.21
CA GLY A 453 -9.10 -10.02 9.26
C GLY A 453 -8.87 -11.13 8.23
N THR A 454 -9.85 -12.03 8.13
CA THR A 454 -9.74 -13.28 7.35
C THR A 454 -11.00 -13.57 6.53
N ILE A 455 -10.85 -13.77 5.22
CA ILE A 455 -11.88 -14.34 4.35
C ILE A 455 -11.57 -15.82 4.13
N GLY A 456 -12.34 -16.68 4.80
CA GLY A 456 -12.18 -18.12 4.83
C GLY A 456 -11.48 -18.60 6.10
N GLY A 457 -10.51 -19.50 5.95
CA GLY A 457 -9.74 -20.09 7.05
C GLY A 457 -9.27 -21.49 6.70
N SER A 458 -9.92 -22.50 7.28
CA SER A 458 -9.66 -23.92 7.00
C SER A 458 -10.54 -24.43 5.85
N ALA A 459 -10.21 -25.61 5.30
CA ALA A 459 -11.03 -26.25 4.26
C ALA A 459 -12.47 -26.59 4.69
N ALA A 460 -12.72 -26.74 6.00
CA ALA A 460 -14.05 -26.96 6.58
C ALA A 460 -14.87 -25.66 6.67
N ASP A 461 -14.17 -24.52 6.78
CA ASP A 461 -14.71 -23.16 6.84
C ASP A 461 -14.68 -22.45 5.46
N ALA A 462 -14.46 -23.20 4.39
CA ALA A 462 -14.26 -22.67 3.05
C ALA A 462 -15.48 -21.87 2.57
N ASN A 463 -15.23 -20.65 2.09
CA ASN A 463 -16.23 -19.99 1.26
C ASN A 463 -16.22 -20.59 -0.15
N LYS A 464 -17.39 -20.66 -0.78
CA LYS A 464 -17.60 -21.37 -2.05
C LYS A 464 -18.37 -20.53 -3.05
N ALA A 465 -17.92 -20.51 -4.30
CA ALA A 465 -18.66 -19.94 -5.43
C ALA A 465 -18.19 -20.55 -6.76
N ASN A 466 -18.89 -20.30 -7.87
CA ASN A 466 -18.34 -20.60 -9.18
C ASN A 466 -17.14 -19.68 -9.50
N GLN A 467 -17.29 -18.38 -9.22
CA GLN A 467 -16.34 -17.30 -9.46
C GLN A 467 -15.98 -16.60 -8.15
N GLY A 468 -14.71 -16.59 -7.76
CA GLY A 468 -14.27 -15.89 -6.57
C GLY A 468 -14.74 -16.57 -5.29
N GLY A 469 -14.10 -17.68 -4.92
CA GLY A 469 -14.52 -18.48 -3.74
C GLY A 469 -14.56 -17.62 -2.47
N GLY A 470 -13.56 -16.76 -2.30
CA GLY A 470 -13.59 -15.66 -1.36
C GLY A 470 -14.37 -14.47 -1.90
N ILE A 471 -13.79 -13.77 -2.87
CA ILE A 471 -14.26 -12.47 -3.35
C ILE A 471 -14.42 -12.47 -4.88
N CYS A 472 -15.52 -11.91 -5.38
CA CYS A 472 -15.71 -11.57 -6.79
C CYS A 472 -15.86 -10.05 -6.95
N ILE A 473 -15.08 -9.44 -7.84
CA ILE A 473 -15.14 -8.01 -8.19
C ILE A 473 -15.58 -7.88 -9.64
N GLN A 474 -16.71 -7.21 -9.88
CA GLN A 474 -17.33 -7.13 -11.21
C GLN A 474 -18.00 -5.79 -11.48
N LYS A 475 -18.48 -5.55 -12.71
CA LYS A 475 -19.23 -4.36 -13.15
C LYS A 475 -18.65 -3.02 -12.65
N ASN A 476 -17.35 -2.80 -12.88
CA ASN A 476 -16.58 -1.64 -12.42
C ASN A 476 -16.33 -1.55 -10.89
N GLY A 477 -16.56 -2.63 -10.16
CA GLY A 477 -16.22 -2.75 -8.76
C GLY A 477 -14.72 -2.50 -8.53
N ARG A 478 -14.41 -1.91 -7.38
CA ARG A 478 -13.04 -1.57 -6.99
C ARG A 478 -12.73 -2.18 -5.64
N PHE A 479 -11.63 -2.91 -5.53
CA PHE A 479 -11.20 -3.53 -4.30
C PHE A 479 -9.80 -3.09 -3.88
N THR A 480 -9.68 -2.64 -2.63
CA THR A 480 -8.38 -2.39 -1.98
C THR A 480 -8.15 -3.42 -0.89
N LEU A 481 -7.11 -4.24 -1.05
CA LEU A 481 -6.65 -5.21 -0.05
C LEU A 481 -5.43 -4.66 0.68
N LYS A 482 -5.54 -4.55 2.00
CA LYS A 482 -4.44 -4.17 2.90
C LYS A 482 -3.98 -5.39 3.69
N THR A 483 -3.85 -5.30 5.01
CA THR A 483 -3.25 -6.30 5.91
C THR A 483 -4.13 -7.54 6.23
N ALA A 484 -4.91 -8.05 5.28
CA ALA A 484 -5.84 -9.16 5.50
C ALA A 484 -5.42 -10.49 4.85
N THR A 485 -6.03 -11.59 5.30
CA THR A 485 -5.79 -12.94 4.77
C THR A 485 -7.03 -13.46 4.04
N ILE A 486 -6.87 -13.96 2.82
CA ILE A 486 -7.90 -14.66 2.04
C ILE A 486 -7.43 -16.10 1.85
N SER A 487 -8.01 -17.04 2.59
CA SER A 487 -7.45 -18.38 2.67
C SER A 487 -8.46 -19.51 2.72
N GLY A 488 -8.10 -20.67 2.14
CA GLY A 488 -8.91 -21.88 2.25
C GLY A 488 -10.23 -21.83 1.47
N ASN A 489 -10.39 -20.87 0.55
CA ASN A 489 -11.60 -20.73 -0.25
C ASN A 489 -11.57 -21.66 -1.47
N LYS A 490 -12.76 -21.98 -1.98
CA LYS A 490 -12.95 -22.93 -3.09
C LYS A 490 -13.80 -22.32 -4.19
N ALA A 491 -13.37 -22.46 -5.43
CA ALA A 491 -14.17 -22.05 -6.58
C ALA A 491 -13.95 -22.93 -7.81
N SER A 492 -14.73 -22.71 -8.87
CA SER A 492 -14.33 -23.17 -10.21
C SER A 492 -13.26 -22.26 -10.78
N TYR A 493 -13.37 -20.95 -10.50
CA TYR A 493 -12.57 -19.88 -11.09
C TYR A 493 -12.15 -18.86 -10.03
N GLY A 494 -10.85 -18.61 -9.87
CA GLY A 494 -10.32 -17.65 -8.91
C GLY A 494 -10.63 -18.02 -7.45
N GLY A 495 -9.83 -18.91 -6.85
CA GLY A 495 -10.14 -19.47 -5.53
C GLY A 495 -10.28 -18.41 -4.43
N ALA A 496 -9.32 -17.47 -4.35
CA ALA A 496 -9.39 -16.31 -3.46
C ALA A 496 -10.21 -15.18 -4.07
N ILE A 497 -9.80 -14.72 -5.26
CA ILE A 497 -10.34 -13.53 -5.92
C ILE A 497 -10.60 -13.83 -7.40
N SER A 498 -11.78 -13.46 -7.89
CA SER A 498 -12.07 -13.33 -9.31
C SER A 498 -12.35 -11.85 -9.64
N VAL A 499 -11.72 -11.32 -10.68
CA VAL A 499 -11.90 -9.95 -11.17
C VAL A 499 -12.40 -10.01 -12.60
N ARG A 500 -13.55 -9.37 -12.87
CA ARG A 500 -14.22 -9.44 -14.17
C ARG A 500 -14.98 -8.17 -14.52
N GLU A 501 -15.47 -8.06 -15.75
CA GLU A 501 -16.41 -7.01 -16.19
C GLU A 501 -16.01 -5.58 -15.77
N SER A 502 -14.82 -5.15 -16.19
CA SER A 502 -14.17 -3.89 -15.81
C SER A 502 -13.86 -3.71 -14.31
N GLY A 503 -13.86 -4.79 -13.52
CA GLY A 503 -13.41 -4.78 -12.13
C GLY A 503 -11.93 -4.45 -11.98
N SER A 504 -11.57 -3.90 -10.82
CA SER A 504 -10.17 -3.58 -10.49
C SER A 504 -9.80 -3.92 -9.05
N VAL A 505 -8.59 -4.43 -8.87
CA VAL A 505 -8.02 -4.75 -7.55
C VAL A 505 -6.67 -4.08 -7.36
N SER A 506 -6.50 -3.46 -6.19
CA SER A 506 -5.22 -2.97 -5.66
C SER A 506 -4.86 -3.77 -4.41
N MET A 507 -3.80 -4.57 -4.49
CA MET A 507 -3.27 -5.35 -3.37
C MET A 507 -1.99 -4.68 -2.85
N GLU A 508 -2.14 -3.98 -1.71
CA GLU A 508 -1.06 -3.24 -1.04
C GLU A 508 -0.27 -4.14 -0.08
N SER A 509 -0.95 -5.12 0.53
CA SER A 509 -0.41 -6.06 1.51
C SER A 509 -1.32 -7.28 1.60
N GLY A 510 -1.07 -8.16 2.58
CA GLY A 510 -1.94 -9.30 2.90
C GLY A 510 -1.51 -10.60 2.22
N PHE A 511 -2.33 -11.63 2.42
CA PHE A 511 -2.01 -12.99 1.99
C PHE A 511 -3.20 -13.64 1.28
N LEU A 512 -2.98 -14.18 0.09
CA LEU A 512 -3.91 -15.04 -0.64
C LEU A 512 -3.34 -16.46 -0.61
N MET A 513 -3.86 -17.32 0.26
CA MET A 513 -3.22 -18.62 0.48
C MET A 513 -4.11 -19.84 0.63
N ARG A 514 -3.63 -21.00 0.15
CA ARG A 514 -4.33 -22.29 0.27
C ARG A 514 -5.73 -22.27 -0.34
N ASN A 515 -5.93 -21.47 -1.38
CA ASN A 515 -7.17 -21.47 -2.15
C ASN A 515 -7.05 -22.51 -3.26
N THR A 516 -8.18 -23.11 -3.59
CA THR A 516 -8.23 -24.25 -4.52
C THR A 516 -9.30 -24.02 -5.56
N VAL A 517 -8.98 -24.33 -6.80
CA VAL A 517 -9.96 -24.30 -7.90
C VAL A 517 -10.02 -25.62 -8.65
N SER A 518 -11.22 -25.96 -9.12
CA SER A 518 -11.44 -27.10 -10.01
C SER A 518 -11.21 -26.78 -11.49
N SER A 519 -11.12 -25.49 -11.85
CA SER A 519 -10.80 -25.04 -13.22
C SER A 519 -9.63 -24.04 -13.20
N LEU A 520 -9.83 -22.75 -13.53
CA LEU A 520 -8.74 -21.79 -13.78
C LEU A 520 -8.44 -20.86 -12.59
N GLY A 521 -7.17 -20.54 -12.36
CA GLY A 521 -6.72 -19.52 -11.41
C GLY A 521 -6.78 -19.93 -9.94
N GLY A 522 -5.75 -20.62 -9.45
CA GLY A 522 -5.73 -21.21 -8.11
C GLY A 522 -5.95 -20.21 -6.98
N GLY A 523 -5.29 -19.05 -7.04
CA GLY A 523 -5.54 -17.93 -6.14
C GLY A 523 -6.41 -16.86 -6.79
N VAL A 524 -5.93 -16.30 -7.91
CA VAL A 524 -6.52 -15.14 -8.58
C VAL A 524 -6.91 -15.49 -10.01
N LEU A 525 -8.10 -15.07 -10.42
CA LEU A 525 -8.49 -14.95 -11.82
C LEU A 525 -8.69 -13.48 -12.19
N VAL A 526 -8.07 -13.06 -13.30
CA VAL A 526 -8.31 -11.77 -13.95
C VAL A 526 -8.90 -12.06 -15.32
N ASP A 527 -10.20 -11.89 -15.48
CA ASP A 527 -10.95 -12.30 -16.68
C ASP A 527 -11.75 -11.14 -17.27
N ASN A 528 -11.44 -10.75 -18.52
CA ASN A 528 -12.22 -9.77 -19.24
C ASN A 528 -13.08 -10.39 -20.35
N SER A 529 -14.41 -10.30 -20.23
CA SER A 529 -15.31 -10.59 -21.34
C SER A 529 -15.04 -9.60 -22.51
N ALA A 530 -15.25 -10.07 -23.74
CA ALA A 530 -14.99 -9.32 -24.96
C ALA A 530 -15.72 -7.95 -25.05
N SER A 531 -16.77 -7.76 -24.25
CA SER A 531 -17.62 -6.57 -24.25
C SER A 531 -17.13 -5.43 -23.35
N PHE A 532 -16.06 -5.61 -22.56
CA PHE A 532 -15.64 -4.65 -21.54
C PHE A 532 -14.23 -4.09 -21.77
N THR A 533 -14.00 -2.86 -21.28
CA THR A 533 -12.88 -2.01 -21.69
C THR A 533 -11.56 -2.27 -20.95
N SER A 534 -11.57 -2.66 -19.67
CA SER A 534 -10.33 -2.95 -18.92
C SER A 534 -10.58 -3.64 -17.56
N VAL A 535 -10.10 -4.87 -17.38
CA VAL A 535 -10.03 -5.56 -16.08
C VAL A 535 -8.59 -5.57 -15.60
N SER A 536 -8.36 -5.26 -14.32
CA SER A 536 -6.99 -5.15 -13.79
C SER A 536 -6.81 -5.67 -12.37
N PHE A 537 -5.63 -6.24 -12.13
CA PHE A 537 -5.12 -6.55 -10.80
C PHE A 537 -3.71 -5.98 -10.65
N THR A 538 -3.51 -5.11 -9.66
CA THR A 538 -2.20 -4.51 -9.35
C THR A 538 -1.75 -4.97 -7.97
N MET A 539 -0.56 -5.54 -7.91
CA MET A 539 0.09 -5.99 -6.69
C MET A 539 1.33 -5.15 -6.40
N THR A 540 1.25 -4.31 -5.38
CA THR A 540 2.37 -3.48 -4.89
C THR A 540 3.03 -4.09 -3.65
N GLY A 541 2.38 -5.06 -3.01
CA GLY A 541 2.89 -5.80 -1.86
C GLY A 541 2.04 -7.03 -1.52
N GLY A 542 2.38 -7.72 -0.43
CA GLY A 542 1.71 -8.94 0.03
C GLY A 542 2.16 -10.22 -0.69
N GLU A 543 1.42 -11.31 -0.49
CA GLU A 543 1.81 -12.65 -0.95
C GLU A 543 0.64 -13.45 -1.54
N ILE A 544 0.84 -14.06 -2.71
CA ILE A 544 -0.05 -15.08 -3.29
C ILE A 544 0.67 -16.42 -3.17
N LYS A 545 0.24 -17.28 -2.25
CA LYS A 545 1.02 -18.49 -1.92
C LYS A 545 0.27 -19.77 -1.64
N ASN A 546 0.90 -20.90 -1.96
CA ASN A 546 0.34 -22.23 -1.69
C ASN A 546 -1.08 -22.42 -2.25
N ASN A 547 -1.40 -21.76 -3.37
CA ASN A 547 -2.66 -21.98 -4.07
C ASN A 547 -2.47 -23.08 -5.12
N THR A 548 -3.56 -23.78 -5.44
CA THR A 548 -3.55 -24.89 -6.39
C THR A 548 -4.60 -24.69 -7.47
N GLY A 549 -4.15 -24.71 -8.74
CA GLY A 549 -5.00 -24.66 -9.93
C GLY A 549 -4.98 -26.00 -10.69
N GLN A 550 -6.15 -26.51 -11.07
CA GLN A 550 -6.27 -27.80 -11.79
C GLN A 550 -6.32 -27.65 -13.32
N SER A 551 -6.51 -26.43 -13.84
CA SER A 551 -6.49 -26.13 -15.29
C SER A 551 -5.44 -25.08 -15.70
N GLY A 552 -4.51 -24.76 -14.79
CA GLY A 552 -3.42 -23.79 -15.02
C GLY A 552 -3.53 -22.53 -14.15
N GLY A 553 -2.44 -21.75 -14.09
CA GLY A 553 -2.36 -20.53 -13.27
C GLY A 553 -2.47 -20.84 -11.79
N GLY A 554 -1.53 -21.65 -11.27
CA GLY A 554 -1.57 -22.15 -9.89
C GLY A 554 -1.73 -21.03 -8.86
N GLY A 555 -1.06 -19.89 -9.07
CA GLY A 555 -1.27 -18.66 -8.31
C GLY A 555 -2.29 -17.74 -8.99
N VAL A 556 -1.99 -17.33 -10.23
CA VAL A 556 -2.73 -16.31 -10.98
C VAL A 556 -3.04 -16.81 -12.39
N PHE A 557 -4.26 -16.58 -12.86
CA PHE A 557 -4.65 -16.75 -14.25
C PHE A 557 -5.13 -15.42 -14.83
N VAL A 558 -4.61 -15.03 -15.98
CA VAL A 558 -4.94 -13.77 -16.66
C VAL A 558 -5.51 -14.07 -18.04
N HIS A 559 -6.83 -13.94 -18.16
CA HIS A 559 -7.59 -14.07 -19.40
C HIS A 559 -8.05 -12.69 -19.87
N ARG A 560 -7.48 -12.16 -20.96
CA ARG A 560 -7.93 -10.89 -21.58
C ARG A 560 -7.89 -9.64 -20.67
N GLY A 561 -7.33 -9.75 -19.46
CA GLY A 561 -7.12 -8.67 -18.50
C GLY A 561 -5.66 -8.24 -18.36
N THR A 562 -5.37 -7.40 -17.38
CA THR A 562 -4.00 -6.96 -17.06
C THR A 562 -3.63 -7.32 -15.62
N PHE A 563 -2.50 -7.99 -15.44
CA PHE A 563 -1.88 -8.19 -14.13
C PHE A 563 -0.57 -7.41 -14.06
N THR A 564 -0.40 -6.62 -13.00
CA THR A 564 0.83 -5.85 -12.74
C THR A 564 1.43 -6.25 -11.40
N LEU A 565 2.66 -6.72 -11.42
CA LEU A 565 3.49 -6.99 -10.24
C LEU A 565 4.55 -5.88 -10.13
N SER A 566 4.42 -5.02 -9.13
CA SER A 566 5.42 -3.99 -8.80
C SER A 566 6.07 -4.22 -7.43
N GLY A 567 5.48 -5.08 -6.59
CA GLY A 567 6.05 -5.53 -5.33
C GLY A 567 5.32 -6.74 -4.76
N GLY A 568 5.85 -7.33 -3.69
CA GLY A 568 5.33 -8.55 -3.07
C GLY A 568 5.82 -9.85 -3.74
N THR A 569 5.17 -10.97 -3.42
CA THR A 569 5.65 -12.33 -3.75
C THR A 569 4.53 -13.25 -4.25
N ILE A 570 4.79 -13.98 -5.33
CA ILE A 570 3.96 -15.10 -5.79
C ILE A 570 4.77 -16.38 -5.57
N GLU A 571 4.44 -17.15 -4.54
CA GLU A 571 5.29 -18.28 -4.11
C GLU A 571 4.60 -19.61 -3.86
N SER A 572 5.31 -20.71 -4.18
CA SER A 572 4.87 -22.06 -3.82
C SER A 572 3.46 -22.42 -4.33
N ASN A 573 3.02 -21.79 -5.41
CA ASN A 573 1.78 -22.14 -6.06
C ASN A 573 1.99 -23.31 -7.01
N THR A 574 0.94 -24.11 -7.21
CA THR A 574 1.00 -25.34 -8.01
C THR A 574 -0.07 -25.33 -9.09
N ALA A 575 0.34 -25.45 -10.36
CA ALA A 575 -0.55 -25.93 -11.41
C ALA A 575 -0.45 -27.45 -11.45
N ASP A 576 -1.52 -28.13 -11.06
CA ASP A 576 -1.55 -29.58 -10.95
C ASP A 576 -2.08 -30.24 -12.24
N ALA A 577 -2.10 -31.57 -12.28
CA ALA A 577 -2.66 -32.37 -13.36
C ALA A 577 -2.04 -32.09 -14.75
N GLY A 578 -0.75 -31.78 -14.81
CA GLY A 578 -0.07 -31.59 -16.09
C GLY A 578 -0.33 -30.23 -16.74
N LYS A 579 -0.83 -29.23 -16.00
CA LYS A 579 -1.21 -27.92 -16.53
C LYS A 579 -0.13 -26.86 -16.34
N ASN A 580 -0.28 -25.75 -17.05
CA ASN A 580 0.78 -24.76 -17.21
C ASN A 580 0.67 -23.58 -16.23
N GLY A 581 1.77 -22.84 -16.05
CA GLY A 581 1.79 -21.61 -15.27
C GLY A 581 1.65 -21.88 -13.78
N GLY A 582 2.70 -22.43 -13.15
CA GLY A 582 2.67 -22.76 -11.72
C GLY A 582 2.42 -21.53 -10.86
N GLY A 583 3.11 -20.42 -11.16
CA GLY A 583 2.85 -19.11 -10.59
C GLY A 583 1.76 -18.38 -11.34
N ILE A 584 2.02 -18.00 -12.60
CA ILE A 584 1.14 -17.20 -13.44
C ILE A 584 0.90 -17.88 -14.79
N TYR A 585 -0.35 -17.89 -15.26
CA TYR A 585 -0.72 -18.23 -16.62
C TYR A 585 -1.39 -17.04 -17.30
N VAL A 586 -1.00 -16.72 -18.53
CA VAL A 586 -1.56 -15.61 -19.33
C VAL A 586 -1.96 -16.12 -20.70
N ASP A 587 -3.18 -15.85 -21.15
CA ASP A 587 -3.64 -16.19 -22.50
C ASP A 587 -4.45 -15.09 -23.17
N SER A 588 -4.93 -15.40 -24.38
CA SER A 588 -5.81 -14.57 -25.17
C SER A 588 -5.19 -13.18 -25.43
N THR A 589 -5.83 -12.10 -25.00
CA THR A 589 -5.27 -10.74 -25.10
C THR A 589 -4.76 -10.24 -23.74
N GLY A 590 -4.46 -11.16 -22.83
CA GLY A 590 -3.95 -10.87 -21.50
C GLY A 590 -2.60 -10.15 -21.54
N LYS A 591 -2.30 -9.40 -20.48
CA LYS A 591 -1.03 -8.68 -20.33
C LYS A 591 -0.47 -8.89 -18.94
N LEU A 592 0.83 -9.12 -18.88
CA LEU A 592 1.58 -9.23 -17.64
C LEU A 592 2.72 -8.21 -17.62
N PHE A 593 2.73 -7.36 -16.60
CA PHE A 593 3.79 -6.40 -16.34
C PHE A 593 4.49 -6.75 -15.03
N ILE A 594 5.81 -6.96 -15.09
CA ILE A 594 6.67 -7.21 -13.93
C ILE A 594 7.68 -6.06 -13.84
N THR A 595 7.45 -5.18 -12.89
CA THR A 595 8.30 -4.00 -12.63
C THR A 595 9.07 -4.13 -11.31
N GLY A 596 8.68 -5.09 -10.48
CA GLY A 596 9.26 -5.42 -9.18
C GLY A 596 8.64 -6.70 -8.62
N GLY A 597 8.91 -7.00 -7.35
CA GLY A 597 8.41 -8.22 -6.68
C GLY A 597 9.15 -9.51 -7.08
N SER A 598 8.66 -10.64 -6.60
CA SER A 598 9.26 -11.97 -6.87
C SER A 598 8.22 -13.03 -7.23
N ILE A 599 8.53 -13.89 -8.20
CA ILE A 599 7.77 -15.09 -8.56
C ILE A 599 8.67 -16.30 -8.26
N LYS A 600 8.40 -17.03 -7.19
CA LYS A 600 9.37 -18.03 -6.71
C LYS A 600 8.81 -19.37 -6.25
N LEU A 601 9.59 -20.43 -6.40
CA LEU A 601 9.24 -21.76 -5.89
C LEU A 601 7.88 -22.28 -6.38
N ASN A 602 7.35 -21.72 -7.47
CA ASN A 602 6.11 -22.19 -8.07
C ASN A 602 6.41 -23.38 -8.96
N LYS A 603 5.44 -24.28 -9.10
CA LYS A 603 5.66 -25.50 -9.86
C LYS A 603 4.47 -25.91 -10.72
N THR A 604 4.78 -26.60 -11.80
CA THR A 604 3.82 -27.41 -12.54
C THR A 604 4.13 -28.90 -12.37
N THR A 605 3.12 -29.76 -12.35
CA THR A 605 3.30 -31.21 -12.22
C THR A 605 3.19 -31.92 -13.56
N LYS A 606 3.58 -33.19 -13.60
CA LYS A 606 3.24 -34.12 -14.68
C LYS A 606 2.08 -35.03 -14.25
N ASN A 607 1.17 -35.33 -15.16
CA ASN A 607 0.12 -36.31 -14.97
C ASN A 607 -0.08 -37.14 -16.25
N GLY A 608 0.35 -38.40 -16.23
CA GLY A 608 0.33 -39.26 -17.42
C GLY A 608 1.18 -38.66 -18.55
N SER A 609 0.57 -38.38 -19.69
CA SER A 609 1.20 -37.71 -20.84
C SER A 609 1.19 -36.19 -20.75
N ASP A 610 0.37 -35.60 -19.87
CA ASP A 610 0.27 -34.15 -19.72
C ASP A 610 1.46 -33.66 -18.87
N ILE A 611 2.26 -32.77 -19.45
CA ILE A 611 3.46 -32.21 -18.82
C ILE A 611 3.27 -30.70 -18.71
N GLY A 612 3.23 -30.20 -17.49
CA GLY A 612 3.09 -28.77 -17.24
C GLY A 612 4.33 -27.97 -17.66
N LYS A 613 4.10 -26.80 -18.26
CA LYS A 613 5.13 -25.85 -18.71
C LYS A 613 5.02 -24.52 -17.95
N GLY A 614 6.09 -23.72 -17.93
CA GLY A 614 6.08 -22.41 -17.27
C GLY A 614 5.93 -22.55 -15.76
N GLY A 615 6.97 -23.02 -15.06
CA GLY A 615 6.94 -23.21 -13.61
C GLY A 615 6.59 -21.91 -12.88
N GLY A 616 7.26 -20.82 -13.25
CA GLY A 616 6.94 -19.46 -12.81
C GLY A 616 5.80 -18.86 -13.63
N VAL A 617 6.03 -18.66 -14.93
CA VAL A 617 5.12 -17.98 -15.85
C VAL A 617 4.92 -18.79 -17.13
N TYR A 618 3.67 -18.93 -17.57
CA TYR A 618 3.32 -19.45 -18.89
C TYR A 618 2.54 -18.40 -19.68
N VAL A 619 2.91 -18.22 -20.96
CA VAL A 619 2.23 -17.32 -21.90
C VAL A 619 1.73 -18.11 -23.10
N ASP A 620 0.41 -18.12 -23.31
CA ASP A 620 -0.26 -18.59 -24.53
C ASP A 620 -0.59 -17.42 -25.45
N GLY A 621 0.31 -17.13 -26.38
CA GLY A 621 0.22 -16.07 -27.37
C GLY A 621 -0.65 -16.37 -28.59
N SER A 622 -1.49 -17.40 -28.58
CA SER A 622 -2.45 -17.68 -29.67
C SER A 622 -3.30 -16.48 -30.08
N SER A 623 -3.44 -15.45 -29.22
CA SER A 623 -4.11 -14.17 -29.53
C SER A 623 -3.28 -12.91 -29.21
N LYS A 624 -1.95 -12.94 -29.40
CA LYS A 624 -1.01 -11.79 -29.20
C LYS A 624 -0.83 -11.37 -27.73
N VAL A 625 -0.55 -12.32 -26.85
CA VAL A 625 -0.21 -12.05 -25.44
C VAL A 625 1.17 -11.41 -25.31
N THR A 626 1.30 -10.48 -24.36
CA THR A 626 2.57 -9.82 -24.05
C THR A 626 2.93 -9.96 -22.56
N LEU A 627 4.18 -10.35 -22.31
CA LEU A 627 4.86 -10.22 -21.04
C LEU A 627 5.93 -9.13 -21.15
N VAL A 628 5.92 -8.17 -20.22
CA VAL A 628 6.95 -7.13 -20.11
C VAL A 628 7.57 -7.18 -18.73
N MET A 629 8.89 -7.38 -18.67
CA MET A 629 9.68 -7.36 -17.45
C MET A 629 10.74 -6.26 -17.51
N SER A 630 10.69 -5.34 -16.55
CA SER A 630 11.68 -4.27 -16.37
C SER A 630 12.36 -4.29 -14.99
N GLY A 631 11.91 -5.17 -14.10
CA GLY A 631 12.47 -5.39 -12.76
C GLY A 631 11.89 -6.64 -12.12
N GLY A 632 12.19 -6.85 -10.84
CA GLY A 632 11.76 -8.04 -10.07
C GLY A 632 12.56 -9.30 -10.37
N SER A 633 12.16 -10.42 -9.77
CA SER A 633 12.80 -11.72 -9.93
C SER A 633 11.83 -12.87 -10.24
N ILE A 634 12.26 -13.83 -11.05
CA ILE A 634 11.60 -15.12 -11.28
C ILE A 634 12.59 -16.21 -10.88
N GLU A 635 12.40 -16.83 -9.71
CA GLU A 635 13.44 -17.67 -9.10
C GLU A 635 12.98 -19.03 -8.54
N GLY A 636 13.78 -20.07 -8.71
CA GLY A 636 13.52 -21.35 -8.05
C GLY A 636 12.24 -22.06 -8.51
N ASN A 637 11.70 -21.70 -9.68
CA ASN A 637 10.47 -22.30 -10.19
C ASN A 637 10.75 -23.59 -10.99
N GLU A 638 9.77 -24.49 -11.01
CA GLU A 638 9.94 -25.87 -11.49
C GLU A 638 8.88 -26.23 -12.55
N ALA A 639 9.31 -26.64 -13.75
CA ALA A 639 8.39 -27.07 -14.81
C ALA A 639 8.30 -28.60 -14.96
N GLY A 640 7.06 -29.13 -14.93
CA GLY A 640 6.74 -30.52 -15.22
C GLY A 640 7.37 -31.49 -14.22
N LYS A 641 7.27 -31.17 -12.93
CA LYS A 641 7.86 -31.97 -11.84
C LYS A 641 7.26 -33.37 -11.81
N ASN A 642 8.13 -34.38 -11.84
CA ASN A 642 7.80 -35.80 -11.75
C ASN A 642 8.75 -36.48 -10.74
N GLY A 643 8.33 -36.54 -9.47
CA GLY A 643 9.20 -37.04 -8.40
C GLY A 643 10.44 -36.14 -8.22
N SER A 644 11.63 -36.68 -8.48
CA SER A 644 12.91 -35.97 -8.39
C SER A 644 13.43 -35.45 -9.74
N THR A 645 12.64 -35.53 -10.81
CA THR A 645 13.03 -35.06 -12.14
C THR A 645 12.05 -34.03 -12.68
N TYR A 646 12.46 -33.36 -13.76
CA TYR A 646 11.68 -32.36 -14.47
C TYR A 646 11.50 -32.79 -15.92
N GLU A 647 10.28 -32.68 -16.43
CA GLU A 647 9.95 -33.06 -17.81
C GLU A 647 9.37 -31.90 -18.64
N GLY A 648 9.04 -30.78 -17.99
CA GLY A 648 8.47 -29.60 -18.63
C GLY A 648 9.50 -28.67 -19.26
N SER A 649 9.00 -27.60 -19.87
CA SER A 649 9.83 -26.54 -20.47
C SER A 649 9.56 -25.19 -19.80
N GLY A 650 10.57 -24.34 -19.73
CA GLY A 650 10.46 -22.99 -19.16
C GLY A 650 10.25 -23.04 -17.64
N GLY A 651 11.31 -23.38 -16.89
CA GLY A 651 11.23 -23.46 -15.43
C GLY A 651 10.80 -22.11 -14.85
N GLY A 652 11.46 -21.05 -15.28
CA GLY A 652 11.05 -19.68 -15.02
C GLY A 652 9.87 -19.25 -15.90
N VAL A 653 10.10 -19.17 -17.22
CA VAL A 653 9.14 -18.62 -18.19
C VAL A 653 9.01 -19.53 -19.41
N HIS A 654 7.78 -19.79 -19.84
CA HIS A 654 7.50 -20.43 -21.14
C HIS A 654 6.63 -19.51 -22.00
N ILE A 655 7.06 -19.28 -23.23
CA ILE A 655 6.36 -18.46 -24.22
C ILE A 655 5.96 -19.35 -25.41
N ASP A 656 4.66 -19.59 -25.58
CA ASP A 656 4.06 -20.26 -26.74
C ASP A 656 3.41 -19.18 -27.62
N ARG A 657 3.88 -18.91 -28.85
CA ARG A 657 3.32 -17.89 -29.78
C ARG A 657 3.29 -16.42 -29.28
N GLY A 658 3.73 -16.14 -28.06
CA GLY A 658 3.65 -14.81 -27.43
C GLY A 658 4.92 -13.97 -27.57
N THR A 659 4.91 -12.78 -26.98
CA THR A 659 6.09 -11.91 -26.90
C THR A 659 6.49 -11.66 -25.47
N PHE A 660 7.77 -11.81 -25.19
CA PHE A 660 8.41 -11.43 -23.93
C PHE A 660 9.47 -10.35 -24.18
N THR A 661 9.26 -9.17 -23.60
CA THR A 661 10.29 -8.12 -23.58
C THR A 661 10.90 -8.03 -22.19
N MET A 662 12.20 -8.21 -22.09
CA MET A 662 12.97 -8.12 -20.85
C MET A 662 14.01 -7.01 -20.96
N THR A 663 13.84 -5.94 -20.17
CA THR A 663 14.74 -4.77 -20.13
C THR A 663 15.53 -4.68 -18.83
N GLY A 664 15.10 -5.43 -17.81
CA GLY A 664 15.68 -5.49 -16.47
C GLY A 664 15.06 -6.62 -15.65
N GLY A 665 15.56 -6.82 -14.44
CA GLY A 665 15.17 -7.92 -13.54
C GLY A 665 15.95 -9.21 -13.78
N GLU A 666 15.65 -10.24 -12.99
CA GLU A 666 16.42 -11.49 -12.91
C GLU A 666 15.54 -12.73 -13.12
N ILE A 667 15.98 -13.68 -13.94
CA ILE A 667 15.39 -15.03 -14.04
C ILE A 667 16.46 -16.02 -13.60
N LYS A 668 16.33 -16.60 -12.40
CA LYS A 668 17.42 -17.38 -11.82
C LYS A 668 17.05 -18.67 -11.10
N THR A 669 17.98 -19.61 -11.05
CA THR A 669 17.85 -20.86 -10.28
C THR A 669 16.57 -21.65 -10.57
N ASN A 670 16.02 -21.53 -11.79
CA ASN A 670 14.83 -22.26 -12.20
C ASN A 670 15.21 -23.60 -12.85
N ASN A 671 14.32 -24.60 -12.73
CA ASN A 671 14.58 -25.97 -13.18
C ASN A 671 13.50 -26.45 -14.15
N ALA A 672 13.93 -27.03 -15.26
CA ALA A 672 13.07 -27.68 -16.27
C ALA A 672 13.85 -28.78 -17.00
N LYS A 673 13.19 -29.50 -17.91
CA LYS A 673 13.89 -30.32 -18.90
C LYS A 673 14.50 -29.45 -19.99
N ASN A 674 13.77 -28.49 -20.53
CA ASN A 674 14.30 -27.58 -21.57
C ASN A 674 14.03 -26.13 -21.19
N GLY A 675 15.01 -25.26 -21.36
CA GLY A 675 14.85 -23.86 -20.98
C GLY A 675 14.67 -23.73 -19.47
N GLY A 676 15.71 -24.03 -18.70
CA GLY A 676 15.65 -23.94 -17.23
C GLY A 676 15.11 -22.56 -16.80
N GLY A 677 15.68 -21.51 -17.37
CA GLY A 677 15.16 -20.14 -17.26
C GLY A 677 13.96 -19.90 -18.17
N VAL A 678 14.18 -19.90 -19.48
CA VAL A 678 13.19 -19.51 -20.51
C VAL A 678 13.08 -20.54 -21.63
N ALA A 679 11.85 -20.84 -22.06
CA ALA A 679 11.58 -21.61 -23.27
C ALA A 679 10.71 -20.83 -24.25
N LEU A 680 11.06 -20.87 -25.54
CA LEU A 680 10.36 -20.18 -26.63
C LEU A 680 9.89 -21.21 -27.66
N ASP A 681 8.57 -21.35 -27.82
CA ASP A 681 7.95 -22.34 -28.70
C ASP A 681 6.97 -21.69 -29.69
N LYS A 682 6.78 -22.35 -30.84
CA LYS A 682 5.71 -22.06 -31.82
C LYS A 682 5.56 -20.59 -32.23
N GLY A 683 6.66 -19.90 -32.45
CA GLY A 683 6.75 -18.49 -32.81
C GLY A 683 6.90 -17.54 -31.62
N GLY A 684 7.08 -18.09 -30.41
CA GLY A 684 7.37 -17.31 -29.21
C GLY A 684 8.65 -16.50 -29.34
N THR A 685 8.63 -15.25 -28.87
CA THR A 685 9.76 -14.33 -28.98
C THR A 685 10.25 -13.82 -27.62
N LEU A 686 11.55 -13.65 -27.48
CA LEU A 686 12.20 -12.92 -26.39
C LEU A 686 13.10 -11.82 -26.95
N GLU A 687 12.83 -10.59 -26.53
CA GLU A 687 13.70 -9.43 -26.70
C GLU A 687 14.40 -9.13 -25.37
N LEU A 688 15.66 -9.53 -25.26
CA LEU A 688 16.51 -9.26 -24.09
C LEU A 688 17.39 -8.04 -24.34
N SER A 689 17.28 -7.06 -23.45
CA SER A 689 17.95 -5.77 -23.57
C SER A 689 18.25 -5.18 -22.19
N GLY A 690 18.90 -4.01 -22.16
CA GLY A 690 19.17 -3.30 -20.91
C GLY A 690 20.00 -4.13 -19.94
N SER A 691 19.54 -4.22 -18.69
CA SER A 691 20.20 -4.93 -17.59
C SER A 691 19.50 -6.23 -17.19
N GLY A 692 18.70 -6.83 -18.08
CA GLY A 692 18.05 -8.11 -17.79
C GLY A 692 19.07 -9.24 -17.63
N GLU A 693 18.88 -10.10 -16.63
CA GLU A 693 19.78 -11.21 -16.33
C GLU A 693 19.03 -12.55 -16.29
N ILE A 694 19.58 -13.58 -16.94
CA ILE A 694 19.09 -14.96 -16.90
C ILE A 694 20.23 -15.85 -16.41
N SER A 695 20.22 -16.21 -15.12
CA SER A 695 21.40 -16.81 -14.49
C SER A 695 21.16 -18.00 -13.57
N GLY A 696 22.14 -18.92 -13.48
CA GLY A 696 22.06 -20.03 -12.54
C GLY A 696 20.91 -21.01 -12.77
N ASN A 697 20.28 -21.02 -13.95
CA ASN A 697 19.16 -21.90 -14.27
C ASN A 697 19.65 -23.25 -14.80
N THR A 698 18.84 -24.30 -14.62
CA THR A 698 19.24 -25.68 -14.91
C THR A 698 18.23 -26.39 -15.83
N ALA A 699 18.75 -26.94 -16.93
CA ALA A 699 18.05 -27.91 -17.78
C ALA A 699 18.52 -29.33 -17.44
N GLU A 700 17.66 -30.12 -16.80
CA GLU A 700 17.98 -31.47 -16.32
C GLU A 700 17.48 -32.56 -17.27
N ASN A 701 17.75 -33.83 -16.93
CA ASN A 701 17.24 -35.01 -17.65
C ASN A 701 17.61 -35.02 -19.15
N ASN A 702 18.91 -34.85 -19.42
CA ASN A 702 19.49 -34.68 -20.76
C ASN A 702 18.94 -33.45 -21.52
N GLY A 703 18.46 -32.48 -20.76
CA GLY A 703 17.84 -31.24 -21.17
C GLY A 703 18.73 -30.23 -21.87
N LEU A 704 18.12 -29.35 -22.67
CA LEU A 704 18.81 -28.34 -23.47
C LEU A 704 18.46 -26.91 -23.03
N GLY A 705 19.42 -26.00 -23.13
CA GLY A 705 19.20 -24.59 -22.85
C GLY A 705 19.01 -24.33 -21.35
N GLY A 706 20.09 -24.28 -20.58
CA GLY A 706 20.00 -24.08 -19.13
C GLY A 706 19.38 -22.72 -18.83
N GLY A 707 19.88 -21.68 -19.49
CA GLY A 707 19.28 -20.36 -19.48
C GLY A 707 18.04 -20.30 -20.39
N ILE A 708 18.25 -20.50 -21.70
CA ILE A 708 17.21 -20.34 -22.72
C ILE A 708 17.21 -21.52 -23.70
N CYS A 709 16.02 -22.04 -24.02
CA CYS A 709 15.85 -23.00 -25.11
C CYS A 709 14.85 -22.45 -26.15
N VAL A 710 15.27 -22.42 -27.42
CA VAL A 710 14.50 -21.91 -28.55
C VAL A 710 14.02 -23.09 -29.41
N GLY A 711 12.74 -23.40 -29.32
CA GLY A 711 12.06 -24.49 -30.03
C GLY A 711 12.18 -25.84 -29.31
N THR A 712 11.46 -26.05 -28.21
CA THR A 712 11.59 -27.23 -27.32
C THR A 712 10.89 -28.53 -27.76
N ASP A 713 9.93 -28.46 -28.68
CA ASP A 713 9.24 -29.57 -29.34
C ASP A 713 10.08 -30.17 -30.50
N ALA A 714 9.91 -31.49 -30.71
CA ALA A 714 10.64 -32.25 -31.72
C ALA A 714 10.05 -32.12 -33.13
N ASP A 715 8.80 -31.65 -33.27
CA ASP A 715 8.22 -31.33 -34.57
C ASP A 715 8.73 -29.98 -35.08
N ALA A 716 9.65 -30.04 -36.05
CA ALA A 716 10.38 -28.90 -36.58
C ALA A 716 9.51 -27.95 -37.43
N ASN A 717 8.35 -28.40 -37.93
CA ASN A 717 7.57 -27.64 -38.93
C ASN A 717 6.75 -26.51 -38.32
N GLU A 718 6.41 -26.59 -37.04
CA GLU A 718 5.59 -25.58 -36.34
C GLU A 718 6.28 -24.95 -35.13
N ASN A 719 7.47 -25.43 -34.75
CA ASN A 719 8.10 -25.08 -33.49
C ASN A 719 9.33 -24.15 -33.62
N THR A 720 9.16 -23.07 -34.36
CA THR A 720 10.17 -22.00 -34.46
C THR A 720 10.11 -21.09 -33.23
N GLY A 721 11.18 -20.40 -32.89
CA GLY A 721 11.19 -19.40 -31.81
C GLY A 721 12.26 -18.35 -32.11
N THR A 722 12.21 -17.20 -31.45
CA THR A 722 13.17 -16.12 -31.72
C THR A 722 13.71 -15.50 -30.45
N LEU A 723 15.03 -15.53 -30.30
CA LEU A 723 15.76 -14.77 -29.29
C LEU A 723 16.51 -13.62 -29.96
N THR A 724 16.24 -12.39 -29.52
CA THR A 724 17.01 -11.21 -29.90
C THR A 724 17.65 -10.59 -28.66
N MET A 725 18.97 -10.52 -28.66
CA MET A 725 19.76 -9.86 -27.62
C MET A 725 20.34 -8.54 -28.15
N THR A 726 19.95 -7.44 -27.51
CA THR A 726 20.51 -6.08 -27.72
C THR A 726 21.17 -5.54 -26.46
N GLY A 727 21.30 -6.39 -25.44
CA GLY A 727 21.83 -6.13 -24.11
C GLY A 727 21.56 -7.34 -23.20
N GLY A 728 21.68 -7.15 -21.88
CA GLY A 728 21.47 -8.21 -20.89
C GLY A 728 22.58 -9.25 -20.80
N GLU A 729 22.43 -10.15 -19.83
CA GLU A 729 23.39 -11.21 -19.51
C GLU A 729 22.71 -12.57 -19.34
N ILE A 730 23.32 -13.61 -19.90
CA ILE A 730 22.94 -15.01 -19.72
C ILE A 730 24.14 -15.74 -19.12
N SER A 731 24.08 -16.07 -17.83
CA SER A 731 25.26 -16.51 -17.09
C SER A 731 25.06 -17.69 -16.14
N ASP A 732 26.13 -18.46 -15.90
CA ASP A 732 26.17 -19.51 -14.87
C ASP A 732 25.05 -20.57 -15.00
N ASN A 733 24.46 -20.71 -16.20
CA ASN A 733 23.41 -21.68 -16.44
C ASN A 733 23.99 -23.06 -16.80
N THR A 734 23.27 -24.12 -16.47
CA THR A 734 23.72 -25.50 -16.64
C THR A 734 22.73 -26.33 -17.48
N ALA A 735 23.24 -27.09 -18.44
CA ALA A 735 22.43 -28.00 -19.26
C ALA A 735 23.20 -29.24 -19.71
N ASN A 736 22.53 -30.17 -20.38
CA ASN A 736 23.22 -31.20 -21.16
C ASN A 736 23.83 -30.60 -22.44
N GLY A 737 23.13 -29.68 -23.11
CA GLY A 737 23.65 -28.96 -24.27
C GLY A 737 23.10 -27.53 -24.32
N GLY A 738 23.93 -26.57 -24.73
CA GLY A 738 23.57 -25.16 -24.66
C GLY A 738 23.43 -24.72 -23.21
N GLY A 739 24.53 -24.67 -22.46
CA GLY A 739 24.50 -24.32 -21.03
C GLY A 739 23.76 -22.99 -20.82
N GLY A 740 24.11 -21.98 -21.61
CA GLY A 740 23.38 -20.72 -21.69
C GLY A 740 22.17 -20.83 -22.60
N ILE A 741 22.39 -21.08 -23.89
CA ILE A 741 21.37 -21.02 -24.94
C ILE A 741 21.41 -22.28 -25.79
N ALA A 742 20.26 -22.90 -26.02
CA ALA A 742 20.07 -23.90 -27.07
C ALA A 742 19.12 -23.36 -28.14
N VAL A 743 19.56 -23.40 -29.40
CA VAL A 743 18.78 -23.03 -30.58
C VAL A 743 18.47 -24.31 -31.34
N LEU A 744 17.22 -24.76 -31.26
CA LEU A 744 16.78 -25.99 -31.89
C LEU A 744 16.18 -25.66 -33.25
N HIS A 745 14.95 -25.19 -33.32
CA HIS A 745 14.29 -24.89 -34.61
C HIS A 745 14.04 -23.39 -34.83
N GLY A 746 14.79 -22.52 -34.14
CA GLY A 746 14.56 -21.07 -34.12
C GLY A 746 15.74 -20.22 -34.55
N THR A 747 15.61 -18.92 -34.31
CA THR A 747 16.62 -17.91 -34.61
C THR A 747 17.17 -17.30 -33.34
N PHE A 748 18.48 -17.10 -33.32
CA PHE A 748 19.15 -16.32 -32.30
C PHE A 748 19.97 -15.22 -32.95
N THR A 749 19.70 -13.97 -32.58
CA THR A 749 20.51 -12.81 -32.98
C THR A 749 21.03 -12.07 -31.76
N MET A 750 22.34 -11.89 -31.69
CA MET A 750 23.02 -11.12 -30.65
C MET A 750 23.70 -9.91 -31.26
N SER A 751 23.31 -8.72 -30.83
CA SER A 751 23.91 -7.45 -31.27
C SER A 751 24.63 -6.70 -30.17
N LYS A 752 24.40 -7.07 -28.91
CA LYS A 752 25.16 -6.70 -27.70
C LYS A 752 24.81 -7.70 -26.59
N GLY A 753 25.38 -7.50 -25.41
CA GLY A 753 25.11 -8.31 -24.21
C GLY A 753 26.22 -9.32 -23.95
N LYS A 754 25.97 -10.23 -23.01
CA LYS A 754 26.96 -11.20 -22.55
C LYS A 754 26.36 -12.60 -22.37
N VAL A 755 27.05 -13.62 -22.85
CA VAL A 755 26.77 -15.04 -22.57
C VAL A 755 27.99 -15.64 -21.89
N SER A 756 27.95 -15.85 -20.58
CA SER A 756 29.18 -16.20 -19.84
C SER A 756 29.08 -17.15 -18.67
N GLY A 757 30.13 -17.93 -18.41
CA GLY A 757 30.17 -18.82 -17.24
C GLY A 757 29.21 -20.01 -17.33
N ASN A 758 28.56 -20.22 -18.48
CA ASN A 758 27.59 -21.30 -18.64
C ASN A 758 28.29 -22.65 -18.87
N THR A 759 27.65 -23.73 -18.42
CA THR A 759 28.22 -25.08 -18.47
C THR A 759 27.27 -26.07 -19.17
N ALA A 760 27.81 -26.81 -20.14
CA ALA A 760 27.11 -27.90 -20.82
C ALA A 760 27.84 -29.23 -20.62
N ALA A 761 27.13 -30.27 -20.16
CA ALA A 761 27.71 -31.61 -20.02
C ALA A 761 28.15 -32.22 -21.36
N GLN A 762 27.55 -31.77 -22.47
CA GLN A 762 27.90 -32.18 -23.82
C GLN A 762 28.48 -31.00 -24.63
N LYS A 763 27.63 -30.31 -25.40
CA LYS A 763 28.04 -29.38 -26.46
C LYS A 763 27.49 -27.98 -26.22
N GLY A 764 28.23 -26.97 -26.69
CA GLY A 764 27.84 -25.57 -26.63
C GLY A 764 27.74 -25.10 -25.19
N GLY A 765 28.87 -24.89 -24.53
CA GLY A 765 28.89 -24.41 -23.14
C GLY A 765 28.07 -23.13 -23.00
N GLY A 766 28.33 -22.16 -23.89
CA GLY A 766 27.51 -20.97 -24.06
C GLY A 766 26.28 -21.25 -24.91
N ILE A 767 26.49 -21.54 -26.20
CA ILE A 767 25.45 -21.62 -27.23
C ILE A 767 25.54 -22.95 -27.99
N PHE A 768 24.41 -23.63 -28.17
CA PHE A 768 24.32 -24.85 -28.96
C PHE A 768 23.22 -24.75 -30.04
N GLY A 769 23.60 -24.91 -31.32
CA GLY A 769 22.68 -25.04 -32.45
C GLY A 769 22.53 -26.50 -32.87
N TYR A 770 21.32 -27.06 -32.78
CA TYR A 770 21.05 -28.49 -33.01
C TYR A 770 19.67 -28.79 -33.61
N TYR A 771 19.58 -29.68 -34.62
CA TYR A 771 18.30 -30.16 -35.16
C TYR A 771 17.97 -31.58 -34.69
N TYR A 772 16.70 -31.87 -34.39
CA TYR A 772 16.25 -33.20 -33.91
C TYR A 772 16.31 -34.32 -34.96
N SER A 773 16.22 -34.02 -36.27
CA SER A 773 16.20 -35.03 -37.34
C SER A 773 17.02 -34.63 -38.56
N SER A 774 17.82 -35.54 -39.08
CA SER A 774 18.60 -35.36 -40.33
C SER A 774 17.77 -35.30 -41.60
N THR A 775 16.44 -35.44 -41.51
CA THR A 775 15.53 -35.39 -42.65
C THR A 775 14.70 -34.11 -42.72
N ASP A 776 14.72 -33.27 -41.68
CA ASP A 776 13.97 -32.01 -41.64
C ASP A 776 14.82 -30.85 -42.18
N GLU A 777 14.30 -30.15 -43.18
CA GLU A 777 14.91 -28.96 -43.80
C GLU A 777 14.85 -27.69 -42.91
N ALA A 778 14.56 -27.82 -41.62
CA ALA A 778 14.37 -26.69 -40.71
C ALA A 778 15.71 -26.05 -40.27
N LYS A 779 15.85 -24.77 -40.63
CA LYS A 779 17.05 -23.93 -40.62
C LYS A 779 17.15 -23.11 -39.33
N GLY A 780 17.69 -23.68 -38.26
CA GLY A 780 18.13 -22.84 -37.15
C GLY A 780 19.16 -21.83 -37.65
N GLU A 781 19.19 -20.60 -37.11
CA GLU A 781 20.23 -19.62 -37.46
C GLU A 781 20.76 -18.95 -36.20
N ILE A 782 22.09 -18.91 -36.09
CA ILE A 782 22.79 -18.21 -35.03
C ILE A 782 23.57 -17.05 -35.67
N THR A 783 23.24 -15.83 -35.26
CA THR A 783 23.90 -14.61 -35.74
C THR A 783 24.45 -13.81 -34.56
N VAL A 784 25.77 -13.63 -34.54
CA VAL A 784 26.50 -12.82 -33.55
C VAL A 784 27.07 -11.59 -34.26
N LEU A 785 26.42 -10.46 -34.07
CA LEU A 785 26.81 -9.17 -34.67
C LEU A 785 27.80 -8.41 -33.80
N ASP A 786 27.65 -8.45 -32.48
CA ASP A 786 28.54 -7.85 -31.47
C ASP A 786 28.17 -8.38 -30.06
N GLY A 787 28.97 -8.05 -29.04
CA GLY A 787 28.81 -8.52 -27.65
C GLY A 787 29.90 -9.49 -27.19
N GLU A 788 29.68 -10.18 -26.07
CA GLU A 788 30.69 -11.07 -25.46
C GLU A 788 30.14 -12.48 -25.20
N ILE A 789 30.90 -13.50 -25.61
CA ILE A 789 30.67 -14.92 -25.28
C ILE A 789 31.92 -15.44 -24.58
N SER A 790 31.87 -15.60 -23.25
CA SER A 790 33.08 -15.83 -22.47
C SER A 790 33.00 -16.77 -21.28
N GLY A 791 34.09 -17.47 -20.96
CA GLY A 791 34.17 -18.31 -19.77
C GLY A 791 33.19 -19.50 -19.77
N ASN A 792 32.61 -19.86 -20.91
CA ASN A 792 31.68 -20.97 -20.98
C ASN A 792 32.41 -22.31 -21.15
N THR A 793 31.83 -23.40 -20.65
CA THR A 793 32.47 -24.73 -20.62
C THR A 793 31.57 -25.80 -21.24
N ALA A 794 32.12 -26.58 -22.17
CA ALA A 794 31.50 -27.79 -22.72
C ALA A 794 32.32 -29.02 -22.31
N GLU A 795 31.68 -30.05 -21.76
CA GLU A 795 32.36 -31.22 -21.15
C GLU A 795 32.36 -32.48 -22.02
N ALA A 796 31.83 -32.42 -23.26
CA ALA A 796 31.83 -33.59 -24.14
C ALA A 796 33.25 -34.04 -24.53
N SER A 797 33.52 -35.33 -24.31
CA SER A 797 34.81 -35.95 -24.64
C SER A 797 34.82 -36.57 -26.05
N GLY A 798 35.91 -36.35 -26.79
CA GLY A 798 36.21 -37.00 -28.08
C GLY A 798 35.36 -36.51 -29.25
N VAL A 799 34.62 -35.41 -29.09
CA VAL A 799 33.70 -34.87 -30.10
C VAL A 799 33.88 -33.36 -30.26
N MET A 800 33.31 -32.80 -31.32
CA MET A 800 33.17 -31.36 -31.43
C MET A 800 32.23 -30.85 -30.33
N ALA A 801 32.80 -30.05 -29.42
CA ALA A 801 32.12 -29.60 -28.21
C ALA A 801 31.70 -28.13 -28.31
N GLY A 802 32.58 -27.24 -28.80
CA GLY A 802 32.27 -25.81 -28.90
C GLY A 802 32.07 -25.18 -27.53
N GLY A 803 33.15 -24.87 -26.80
CA GLY A 803 33.06 -24.34 -25.43
C GLY A 803 32.22 -23.07 -25.35
N GLY A 804 32.43 -22.14 -26.27
CA GLY A 804 31.60 -20.95 -26.44
C GLY A 804 30.36 -21.25 -27.29
N ILE A 805 30.59 -21.60 -28.56
CA ILE A 805 29.53 -21.89 -29.54
C ILE A 805 29.76 -23.25 -30.18
N CYS A 806 28.74 -24.08 -30.24
CA CYS A 806 28.69 -25.27 -31.07
C CYS A 806 27.52 -25.16 -32.03
N SER A 807 27.75 -25.13 -33.34
CA SER A 807 26.68 -25.02 -34.33
C SER A 807 26.70 -26.17 -35.34
N LEU A 808 25.55 -26.83 -35.46
CA LEU A 808 25.23 -27.71 -36.58
C LEU A 808 24.48 -26.98 -37.70
N TYR A 809 24.20 -25.70 -37.51
CA TYR A 809 23.53 -24.82 -38.46
C TYR A 809 24.47 -23.76 -39.02
N LYS A 810 23.95 -23.00 -40.00
CA LYS A 810 24.49 -21.71 -40.36
C LYS A 810 24.81 -20.85 -39.13
N LEU A 811 26.08 -20.51 -39.03
CA LEU A 811 26.61 -19.57 -38.04
C LEU A 811 27.10 -18.33 -38.77
N THR A 812 26.65 -17.16 -38.34
CA THR A 812 27.18 -15.86 -38.80
C THR A 812 27.82 -15.14 -37.62
N VAL A 813 29.08 -14.74 -37.76
CA VAL A 813 29.79 -13.92 -36.77
C VAL A 813 30.39 -12.72 -37.51
N SER A 814 29.89 -11.52 -37.20
CA SER A 814 30.34 -10.27 -37.83
C SER A 814 30.95 -9.27 -36.83
N GLY A 815 31.00 -9.61 -35.54
CA GLY A 815 31.61 -8.80 -34.49
C GLY A 815 31.61 -9.50 -33.13
N GLY A 816 32.02 -8.76 -32.09
CA GLY A 816 32.07 -9.24 -30.70
C GLY A 816 33.33 -10.04 -30.31
N ASP A 817 33.38 -10.43 -29.05
CA ASP A 817 34.45 -11.19 -28.41
C ASP A 817 34.00 -12.60 -28.05
N ILE A 818 34.68 -13.62 -28.57
CA ILE A 818 34.48 -15.03 -28.17
C ILE A 818 35.75 -15.48 -27.46
N LYS A 819 35.74 -15.42 -26.12
CA LYS A 819 36.98 -15.52 -25.34
C LYS A 819 36.93 -16.38 -24.09
N ASN A 820 38.06 -17.01 -23.75
CA ASN A 820 38.21 -17.79 -22.51
C ASN A 820 37.19 -18.92 -22.34
N ASN A 821 36.64 -19.44 -23.42
CA ASN A 821 35.74 -20.60 -23.37
C ASN A 821 36.54 -21.89 -23.42
N THR A 822 35.99 -22.96 -22.86
CA THR A 822 36.67 -24.24 -22.67
C THR A 822 35.87 -25.40 -23.24
N ALA A 823 36.54 -26.24 -24.03
CA ALA A 823 36.07 -27.58 -24.38
C ALA A 823 36.92 -28.61 -23.62
N THR A 824 36.33 -29.29 -22.64
CA THR A 824 37.00 -30.34 -21.86
C THR A 824 36.92 -31.66 -22.61
N ASN A 825 38.07 -32.17 -23.03
CA ASN A 825 38.28 -33.35 -23.86
C ASN A 825 37.60 -33.31 -25.24
N GLY A 826 37.05 -32.17 -25.65
CA GLY A 826 36.41 -31.96 -26.94
C GLY A 826 37.18 -30.98 -27.84
N PHE A 827 36.65 -30.77 -29.04
CA PHE A 827 37.22 -29.86 -30.04
C PHE A 827 36.47 -28.52 -30.09
N GLY A 828 37.15 -27.47 -30.52
CA GLY A 828 36.56 -26.14 -30.67
C GLY A 828 36.39 -25.45 -29.32
N GLY A 829 37.49 -25.03 -28.69
CA GLY A 829 37.42 -24.37 -27.37
C GLY A 829 36.52 -23.13 -27.38
N GLY A 830 36.66 -22.29 -28.43
CA GLY A 830 35.76 -21.17 -28.69
C GLY A 830 34.55 -21.59 -29.50
N ILE A 831 34.78 -22.05 -30.74
CA ILE A 831 33.73 -22.35 -31.72
C ILE A 831 33.94 -23.75 -32.31
N GLY A 832 32.88 -24.54 -32.40
CA GLY A 832 32.83 -25.77 -33.18
C GLY A 832 31.71 -25.73 -34.22
N VAL A 833 32.05 -25.96 -35.50
CA VAL A 833 31.07 -26.04 -36.60
C VAL A 833 31.20 -27.36 -37.37
N ASN A 834 30.07 -28.03 -37.64
CA ASN A 834 30.06 -29.37 -38.23
C ASN A 834 29.24 -29.55 -39.51
N ASN A 835 28.32 -28.63 -39.81
CA ASN A 835 27.50 -28.70 -41.01
C ASN A 835 27.18 -27.30 -41.56
N GLU A 836 26.73 -27.23 -42.81
CA GLU A 836 26.34 -26.00 -43.52
C GLU A 836 27.46 -24.96 -43.72
N THR A 837 27.19 -23.69 -43.36
CA THR A 837 28.05 -22.54 -43.63
C THR A 837 28.44 -21.82 -42.35
N PHE A 838 29.69 -21.37 -42.29
CA PHE A 838 30.15 -20.48 -41.23
C PHE A 838 30.68 -19.19 -41.84
N ASP A 839 29.95 -18.09 -41.66
CA ASP A 839 30.32 -16.79 -42.19
C ASP A 839 30.99 -15.94 -41.11
N PHE A 840 32.31 -15.77 -41.20
CA PHE A 840 33.10 -15.03 -40.23
C PHE A 840 33.66 -13.73 -40.83
N SER A 841 32.95 -12.62 -40.63
CA SER A 841 33.27 -11.31 -41.25
C SER A 841 33.81 -10.26 -40.26
N GLY A 842 33.76 -10.55 -38.96
CA GLY A 842 34.26 -9.65 -37.92
C GLY A 842 34.20 -10.28 -36.53
N GLY A 843 34.85 -9.65 -35.55
CA GLY A 843 34.97 -10.14 -34.18
C GLY A 843 36.31 -10.83 -33.89
N THR A 844 36.55 -11.12 -32.61
CA THR A 844 37.81 -11.70 -32.11
C THR A 844 37.58 -13.01 -31.37
N VAL A 845 38.28 -14.07 -31.77
CA VAL A 845 38.38 -15.34 -31.04
C VAL A 845 39.72 -15.40 -30.32
N SER A 846 39.72 -15.44 -28.98
CA SER A 846 40.97 -15.35 -28.18
C SER A 846 40.89 -16.09 -26.84
N GLY A 847 42.03 -16.56 -26.32
CA GLY A 847 42.11 -17.14 -24.96
C GLY A 847 41.31 -18.43 -24.74
N ASN A 848 40.67 -19.00 -25.77
CA ASN A 848 39.87 -20.21 -25.65
C ASN A 848 40.78 -21.45 -25.52
N MET A 849 40.27 -22.50 -24.88
CA MET A 849 41.05 -23.69 -24.53
C MET A 849 40.36 -24.98 -24.92
N THR A 850 41.17 -25.97 -25.32
CA THR A 850 40.80 -27.38 -25.34
C THR A 850 41.63 -28.08 -24.27
N LEU A 851 40.98 -28.64 -23.25
CA LEU A 851 41.64 -29.34 -22.15
C LEU A 851 41.53 -30.84 -22.38
N SER A 852 42.59 -31.51 -22.86
CA SER A 852 42.58 -32.96 -23.01
C SER A 852 43.81 -33.63 -22.39
N SER A 853 43.61 -34.78 -21.74
CA SER A 853 44.70 -35.65 -21.29
C SER A 853 45.37 -36.40 -22.45
N VAL A 854 44.74 -36.40 -23.64
CA VAL A 854 45.27 -36.99 -24.87
C VAL A 854 45.59 -35.84 -25.85
N PRO A 855 46.87 -35.54 -26.13
CA PRO A 855 47.26 -34.38 -26.94
C PRO A 855 46.66 -34.37 -28.36
N THR A 856 46.44 -35.54 -28.95
CA THR A 856 45.86 -35.68 -30.30
C THR A 856 44.37 -35.33 -30.35
N SER A 857 43.70 -35.18 -29.21
CA SER A 857 42.30 -34.75 -29.13
C SER A 857 42.10 -33.29 -28.73
N ALA A 858 43.16 -32.51 -28.52
CA ALA A 858 43.07 -31.09 -28.23
C ALA A 858 43.04 -30.25 -29.52
N LEU A 859 42.03 -30.44 -30.37
CA LEU A 859 41.95 -29.83 -31.71
C LEU A 859 41.14 -28.53 -31.72
N GLY A 860 41.69 -27.49 -32.36
CA GLY A 860 41.01 -26.21 -32.56
C GLY A 860 40.71 -25.49 -31.24
N LYS A 861 41.74 -24.96 -30.57
CA LYS A 861 41.56 -24.17 -29.35
C LYS A 861 40.65 -22.97 -29.59
N GLY A 862 40.82 -22.32 -30.73
CA GLY A 862 39.93 -21.25 -31.20
C GLY A 862 38.69 -21.81 -31.86
N ILE A 863 38.86 -22.31 -33.08
CA ILE A 863 37.78 -22.75 -33.97
C ILE A 863 38.08 -24.15 -34.49
N PHE A 864 37.09 -25.04 -34.43
CA PHE A 864 37.09 -26.33 -35.12
C PHE A 864 36.13 -26.29 -36.31
N VAL A 865 36.63 -26.60 -37.51
CA VAL A 865 35.85 -26.63 -38.75
C VAL A 865 35.84 -28.06 -39.31
N ASP A 866 34.66 -28.69 -39.30
CA ASP A 866 34.47 -30.00 -39.95
C ASP A 866 34.69 -29.91 -41.46
N ARG A 867 35.14 -31.02 -42.05
CA ARG A 867 35.41 -31.14 -43.49
C ARG A 867 34.23 -30.77 -44.41
N ARG A 868 33.00 -30.87 -43.91
CA ARG A 868 31.77 -30.58 -44.66
C ARG A 868 31.37 -29.10 -44.63
N VAL A 869 31.96 -28.31 -43.73
CA VAL A 869 31.58 -26.91 -43.55
C VAL A 869 32.21 -26.03 -44.61
N THR A 870 31.41 -25.14 -45.18
CA THR A 870 31.93 -24.01 -45.97
C THR A 870 32.16 -22.82 -45.05
N MET A 871 33.41 -22.62 -44.64
CA MET A 871 33.79 -21.43 -43.86
C MET A 871 34.16 -20.29 -44.80
N THR A 872 33.52 -19.14 -44.63
CA THR A 872 33.90 -17.89 -45.29
C THR A 872 34.55 -16.93 -44.30
N MET A 873 35.52 -16.13 -44.77
CA MET A 873 36.21 -15.15 -43.94
C MET A 873 36.42 -13.83 -44.68
N SER A 874 36.14 -12.71 -44.01
CA SER A 874 36.31 -11.36 -44.56
C SER A 874 36.43 -10.30 -43.46
N GLY A 875 36.61 -9.04 -43.85
CA GLY A 875 36.49 -7.89 -42.95
C GLY A 875 37.51 -7.91 -41.82
N SER A 876 37.03 -7.70 -40.59
CA SER A 876 37.87 -7.60 -39.38
C SER A 876 37.96 -8.90 -38.59
N ALA A 877 37.53 -10.03 -39.17
CA ALA A 877 37.58 -11.33 -38.52
C ALA A 877 39.01 -11.66 -38.06
N LYS A 878 39.15 -12.09 -36.79
CA LYS A 878 40.44 -12.36 -36.16
C LYS A 878 40.38 -13.58 -35.24
N VAL A 879 41.35 -14.47 -35.37
CA VAL A 879 41.68 -15.52 -34.39
C VAL A 879 43.08 -15.22 -33.84
N ASP A 880 43.17 -14.91 -32.55
CA ASP A 880 44.37 -14.37 -31.92
C ASP A 880 45.46 -15.44 -31.66
N THR A 881 46.71 -15.03 -31.42
CA THR A 881 47.91 -15.91 -31.46
C THR A 881 47.92 -17.09 -30.46
N GLY A 882 47.05 -17.09 -29.44
CA GLY A 882 46.85 -18.22 -28.52
C GLY A 882 45.82 -19.24 -28.99
N ASN A 883 45.18 -19.00 -30.12
CA ASN A 883 44.11 -19.79 -30.70
C ASN A 883 44.41 -20.09 -32.18
N ASP A 884 43.76 -21.13 -32.69
CA ASP A 884 43.95 -21.64 -34.04
C ASP A 884 42.60 -22.00 -34.68
N VAL A 885 42.62 -22.11 -36.01
CA VAL A 885 41.53 -22.67 -36.80
C VAL A 885 41.96 -24.06 -37.29
N TYR A 886 41.31 -25.08 -36.76
CA TYR A 886 41.52 -26.46 -37.16
C TYR A 886 40.66 -26.81 -38.39
N LEU A 887 41.30 -27.26 -39.48
CA LEU A 887 40.63 -27.64 -40.73
C LEU A 887 40.55 -29.17 -40.88
N GLY A 888 39.37 -29.73 -40.61
CA GLY A 888 39.12 -31.18 -40.64
C GLY A 888 39.18 -31.82 -42.03
N ASN A 889 39.38 -33.15 -42.04
CA ASN A 889 39.39 -33.98 -43.25
C ASN A 889 38.68 -35.35 -43.02
N ASP A 890 38.54 -36.20 -44.05
CA ASP A 890 38.08 -37.60 -43.94
C ASP A 890 39.16 -38.65 -44.24
N GLY A 891 40.43 -38.25 -44.30
CA GLY A 891 41.54 -39.11 -44.68
C GLY A 891 41.60 -39.52 -46.16
N THR A 892 40.67 -39.06 -47.03
CA THR A 892 40.65 -39.45 -48.45
C THR A 892 40.58 -38.26 -49.42
N THR A 893 39.48 -37.46 -49.43
CA THR A 893 39.25 -36.43 -50.46
C THR A 893 38.55 -35.17 -49.95
N THR A 894 37.70 -35.24 -48.92
CA THR A 894 36.97 -34.05 -48.43
C THR A 894 37.80 -33.34 -47.37
N ARG A 895 38.12 -32.05 -47.60
CA ARG A 895 38.97 -31.24 -46.73
C ARG A 895 38.37 -29.86 -46.54
N ALA A 896 38.30 -29.42 -45.28
CA ALA A 896 37.94 -28.05 -44.96
C ALA A 896 39.00 -27.08 -45.49
N SER A 897 38.54 -25.91 -45.94
CA SER A 897 39.35 -24.76 -46.35
C SER A 897 38.59 -23.48 -46.03
N ILE A 898 39.31 -22.37 -45.87
CA ILE A 898 38.72 -21.04 -45.69
C ILE A 898 38.50 -20.38 -47.05
N THR A 899 37.30 -19.85 -47.28
CA THR A 899 36.98 -19.07 -48.48
C THR A 899 37.00 -17.58 -48.15
N VAL A 900 37.92 -16.84 -48.77
CA VAL A 900 37.98 -15.37 -48.61
C VAL A 900 37.08 -14.73 -49.65
N THR A 901 36.07 -14.00 -49.18
CA THR A 901 35.04 -13.37 -50.03
C THR A 901 35.21 -11.85 -50.17
N ALA A 902 35.99 -11.23 -49.29
CA ALA A 902 36.34 -9.80 -49.31
C ALA A 902 37.66 -9.54 -48.53
N PRO A 903 38.28 -8.34 -48.64
CA PRO A 903 39.56 -8.06 -47.99
C PRO A 903 39.57 -8.32 -46.47
N LEU A 904 40.67 -8.88 -45.96
CA LEU A 904 40.93 -9.06 -44.53
C LEU A 904 41.80 -7.91 -44.01
N THR A 905 41.31 -7.17 -43.02
CA THR A 905 41.99 -5.96 -42.50
C THR A 905 43.13 -6.28 -41.53
N ASN A 906 43.09 -7.42 -40.85
CA ASN A 906 44.13 -7.83 -39.91
C ASN A 906 45.41 -8.29 -40.64
N THR A 907 46.58 -7.98 -40.06
CA THR A 907 47.88 -8.49 -40.54
C THR A 907 48.02 -9.99 -40.30
N LEU A 908 47.51 -10.47 -39.16
CA LEU A 908 47.32 -11.88 -38.85
C LEU A 908 45.81 -12.15 -38.73
N ALA A 909 45.27 -12.98 -39.62
CA ALA A 909 43.85 -13.31 -39.62
C ALA A 909 43.56 -14.56 -38.77
N ALA A 910 44.27 -15.66 -39.02
CA ALA A 910 44.16 -16.88 -38.23
C ALA A 910 45.37 -17.78 -38.43
N THR A 911 45.87 -18.40 -37.36
CA THR A 911 46.81 -19.52 -37.46
C THR A 911 46.04 -20.79 -37.82
N LEU A 912 46.46 -21.52 -38.84
CA LEU A 912 45.77 -22.71 -39.32
C LEU A 912 46.46 -23.99 -38.84
N THR A 913 45.66 -24.92 -38.34
CA THR A 913 46.10 -26.25 -37.90
C THR A 913 45.39 -27.32 -38.73
N MET A 914 46.13 -28.34 -39.13
CA MET A 914 45.59 -29.51 -39.83
C MET A 914 45.60 -30.73 -38.93
N GLU A 915 44.94 -31.80 -39.38
CA GLU A 915 45.11 -33.13 -38.80
C GLU A 915 46.60 -33.52 -38.80
N ASN A 916 47.09 -33.97 -37.65
CA ASN A 916 48.51 -34.18 -37.42
C ASN A 916 48.96 -35.57 -37.92
N ASP A 917 48.76 -35.80 -39.21
CA ASP A 917 49.11 -37.02 -39.91
C ASP A 917 49.48 -36.72 -41.38
N THR A 918 49.66 -37.76 -42.19
CA THR A 918 49.97 -37.60 -43.62
C THR A 918 48.77 -37.16 -44.47
N THR A 919 47.55 -37.19 -43.92
CA THR A 919 46.33 -36.81 -44.64
C THR A 919 45.95 -35.35 -44.42
N GLY A 920 46.40 -34.75 -43.31
CA GLY A 920 46.23 -33.35 -43.00
C GLY A 920 47.28 -32.46 -43.65
N TYR A 921 48.57 -32.77 -43.41
CA TYR A 921 49.72 -32.01 -43.90
C TYR A 921 50.27 -32.62 -45.19
N GLU A 922 49.69 -32.20 -46.33
CA GLU A 922 50.07 -32.68 -47.67
C GLU A 922 50.41 -31.52 -48.59
N VAL A 923 51.53 -31.63 -49.33
CA VAL A 923 51.92 -30.65 -50.34
C VAL A 923 50.81 -30.51 -51.39
N GLY A 924 50.42 -29.27 -51.69
CA GLY A 924 49.37 -28.97 -52.67
C GLY A 924 47.95 -28.91 -52.07
N ARG A 925 47.73 -29.31 -50.81
CA ARG A 925 46.43 -29.15 -50.14
C ARG A 925 46.04 -27.67 -50.10
N VAL A 926 44.85 -27.36 -50.60
CA VAL A 926 44.25 -26.01 -50.50
C VAL A 926 43.76 -25.80 -49.06
N VAL A 927 44.24 -24.75 -48.41
CA VAL A 927 43.82 -24.36 -47.05
C VAL A 927 43.06 -23.04 -47.04
N VAL A 928 43.35 -22.16 -48.01
CA VAL A 928 42.62 -20.91 -48.24
C VAL A 928 42.38 -20.74 -49.74
N LYS A 929 41.20 -20.26 -50.13
CA LYS A 929 40.85 -19.93 -51.52
C LYS A 929 40.10 -18.60 -51.58
N GLY A 930 40.27 -17.84 -52.66
CA GLY A 930 39.44 -16.67 -52.93
C GLY A 930 38.19 -17.05 -53.73
N ASP A 931 37.04 -16.47 -53.40
CA ASP A 931 35.79 -16.58 -54.17
C ASP A 931 35.18 -15.18 -54.37
N GLY A 932 35.01 -14.74 -55.61
CA GLY A 932 34.71 -13.34 -55.94
C GLY A 932 35.82 -12.33 -55.57
N TYR A 933 36.86 -12.75 -54.81
CA TYR A 933 38.00 -11.94 -54.39
C TYR A 933 39.33 -12.61 -54.79
N THR A 934 40.29 -11.82 -55.29
CA THR A 934 41.63 -12.30 -55.70
C THR A 934 42.63 -12.16 -54.55
N LEU A 935 43.20 -13.29 -54.11
CA LEU A 935 44.23 -13.35 -53.09
C LEU A 935 45.56 -12.77 -53.59
N THR A 936 46.21 -11.98 -52.74
CA THR A 936 47.55 -11.42 -52.96
C THR A 936 48.61 -12.18 -52.16
N THR A 937 49.90 -11.98 -52.44
CA THR A 937 50.98 -12.78 -51.82
C THR A 937 51.10 -12.61 -50.31
N ASP A 938 50.72 -11.45 -49.76
CA ASP A 938 50.70 -11.17 -48.31
C ASP A 938 49.70 -12.03 -47.53
N TYR A 939 48.73 -12.67 -48.21
CA TYR A 939 47.79 -13.57 -47.54
C TYR A 939 48.47 -14.81 -46.95
N LYS A 940 49.70 -15.13 -47.38
CA LYS A 940 50.52 -16.18 -46.74
C LYS A 940 50.84 -15.83 -45.29
N ASP A 941 51.10 -14.55 -45.00
CA ASP A 941 51.45 -14.07 -43.66
C ASP A 941 50.21 -13.89 -42.78
N LYS A 942 49.04 -13.68 -43.41
CA LYS A 942 47.74 -13.63 -42.72
C LYS A 942 47.30 -15.00 -42.18
N PHE A 943 47.78 -16.09 -42.78
CA PHE A 943 47.41 -17.46 -42.47
C PHE A 943 48.64 -18.36 -42.22
N PRO A 944 49.41 -18.13 -41.14
CA PRO A 944 50.52 -19.00 -40.77
C PRO A 944 50.02 -20.41 -40.46
N ILE A 945 50.86 -21.40 -40.72
CA ILE A 945 50.55 -22.83 -40.55
C ILE A 945 51.27 -23.35 -39.32
N THR A 946 50.59 -24.12 -38.46
CA THR A 946 51.25 -24.77 -37.32
C THR A 946 52.21 -25.88 -37.77
N PRO A 947 53.24 -26.20 -36.98
CA PRO A 947 54.12 -27.32 -37.29
C PRO A 947 53.37 -28.66 -37.27
N GLN A 948 53.70 -29.54 -38.21
CA GLN A 948 53.33 -30.95 -38.14
C GLN A 948 54.28 -31.63 -37.14
N THR A 949 53.78 -32.44 -36.21
CA THR A 949 54.63 -33.16 -35.25
C THR A 949 54.63 -34.67 -35.45
N LEU A 950 53.71 -35.21 -36.27
CA LEU A 950 53.62 -36.63 -36.59
C LEU A 950 53.43 -36.88 -38.10
N PRO A 951 54.02 -37.95 -38.67
CA PRO A 951 54.93 -38.90 -38.02
C PRO A 951 56.34 -38.35 -37.79
N THR A 952 56.69 -37.25 -38.47
CA THR A 952 57.98 -36.55 -38.34
C THR A 952 57.72 -35.06 -38.25
N SER A 953 58.48 -34.37 -37.40
CA SER A 953 58.34 -32.92 -37.22
C SER A 953 58.71 -32.18 -38.50
N LYS A 954 57.82 -31.32 -39.00
CA LYS A 954 58.03 -30.52 -40.21
C LYS A 954 57.38 -29.15 -40.08
N ASP A 955 58.09 -28.13 -40.53
CA ASP A 955 57.55 -26.78 -40.67
C ASP A 955 56.88 -26.61 -42.03
N TRP A 956 55.76 -25.89 -42.03
CA TRP A 956 54.89 -25.72 -43.18
C TRP A 956 54.64 -24.25 -43.48
N THR A 957 54.43 -23.95 -44.75
CA THR A 957 53.99 -22.64 -45.24
C THR A 957 53.01 -22.85 -46.40
N THR A 958 52.63 -21.76 -47.07
CA THR A 958 51.79 -21.83 -48.26
C THR A 958 52.41 -21.14 -49.46
N GLU A 959 52.07 -21.65 -50.64
CA GLU A 959 52.29 -20.98 -51.92
C GLU A 959 50.97 -20.53 -52.53
N LEU A 960 50.98 -19.36 -53.17
CA LEU A 960 49.82 -18.82 -53.87
C LEU A 960 49.84 -19.33 -55.31
N ALA A 961 48.84 -20.14 -55.67
CA ALA A 961 48.70 -20.69 -57.02
C ALA A 961 47.21 -20.80 -57.40
N GLY A 962 46.80 -20.15 -58.50
CA GLY A 962 45.43 -20.24 -59.02
C GLY A 962 44.35 -19.71 -58.07
N ASN A 963 44.60 -18.56 -57.42
CA ASN A 963 43.75 -17.95 -56.39
C ASN A 963 43.56 -18.80 -55.12
N GLN A 964 44.51 -19.68 -54.82
CA GLN A 964 44.49 -20.60 -53.69
C GLN A 964 45.83 -20.57 -52.96
N LEU A 965 45.81 -20.60 -51.62
CA LEU A 965 46.95 -20.92 -50.79
C LEU A 965 47.03 -22.43 -50.60
N LYS A 966 48.11 -23.02 -51.12
CA LYS A 966 48.38 -24.45 -51.07
C LYS A 966 49.53 -24.74 -50.13
N LEU A 967 49.40 -25.78 -49.30
CA LEU A 967 50.45 -26.20 -48.38
C LEU A 967 51.73 -26.58 -49.12
N LYS A 968 52.87 -26.17 -48.55
CA LYS A 968 54.22 -26.52 -48.98
C LYS A 968 55.10 -26.67 -47.74
N THR A 969 56.06 -27.57 -47.77
CA THR A 969 57.11 -27.66 -46.74
C THR A 969 58.01 -26.42 -46.81
N GLN A 970 58.39 -25.87 -45.66
CA GLN A 970 59.37 -24.77 -45.61
C GLN A 970 60.74 -25.19 -46.15
#